data_AF-A0A3D1R911-F1
#
_entry.id   AF-A0A3D1R911-F1
#
_cell.length_a   1.000
_cell.length_b   1.000
_cell.length_c   1.000
_cell.angle_alpha   90.00
_cell.angle_beta   90.00
_cell.angle_gamma   90.00
#
_symmetry.space_group_name_H-M   'P 1'
#
loop_
_entity.id
_entity.type
_entity.pdbx_description
1 polymer ?
#
loop_
_entity_poly.entity_id
_entity_poly.type
_entity_poly.pdbx_seq_one_letter_code
_entity_poly.pdbx_strand_id
1 'polypeptide(L)'
;MVQENRSGEWVKVLTANLDSEGKLVGGELAEPFWDAAEALDSRSATDNCASGGRCIFTMIDRSGDGNLTVDDNPPLEFHRDEESLLRPYLLSGGAGACTEILGGLPVPQTYDGSEAMQQLCSETIIDFIRGVDVFDYDSDGDATEDRPCQNNPTKSCKLGDIFHSSPIVVDPPVHPLVCTLGLHPQCLMTLYAAASDFAPVGEPLCTDDGPKPCYEATPMVPAASPGLGTYGAYEAYMNAQKHRDRFILVGANDGMLHAFLAGKHISGKDFGTMGDDIFDLGTGEEMWAFIPPDLLPKLARSALKHEYFVDGTPMVRDIWVDGSGATSADGKKQADEFHTVAMISERGGGQRYMALDVTNPWGMKTAGLETSTYQPFLWMYPNACDSEAYNFGQSWMNFSPKPPSIGPVRLKNDNRARGWDERWITFLNGGYSNDLLRGRGVYLVDIWTGERLWSFVAEMDAADGGGGKGGADYEGSVRDMLAPVAAAPAMLDVGAMQSIKADQDGFFDTVVVGDLGGQVWVFRMYEPGIKPADGQVTNWFGARALELDRSDSDTRSDRKLGLKTPFFNIASNTIQTETGWLRTFLGTGDKQNIRDKETSACGIDNLLACTRLGCKVKIDTKIKVDGYELKQTIHYEDGRVKNSRAKPKDKKSSDSCSAAEMSITKLDVHCNAGHGGTTKDNWFEKQNQSVTMSCDAQSGWDCEMASVWDTKDHGEFEVTDEGLAALPRNRYFGFFSYGGTERVFDSKESALAYDGLRLTDRSTYSPSEPCTREKCILTDVTIPESDFSTTTIDGKTVRYVPADKLKKADPLGPGWFIEYASLDEKTAAGSSILVGTVFWPSLVPPEGEQEACGPALTGDIGRSWQADYLTGAPDTAESFRIPQGYIQAKSRAVAAPPPEPASVISLSKTGAVSYGIIVTDPGAPPVAETLKTQRDLTSEIYWLEVPRSLHECRHVNKNACD
;
A
#
# COMPACT_ATOMS: atom_id res chain seq x y z
N MET A 1 -15.67 26.33 -5.88
CA MET A 1 -15.81 25.14 -5.01
C MET A 1 -17.00 24.38 -5.53
N VAL A 2 -16.80 23.09 -5.81
CA VAL A 2 -17.83 22.17 -6.31
C VAL A 2 -18.05 21.09 -5.27
N GLN A 3 -19.28 20.60 -5.15
CA GLN A 3 -19.66 19.55 -4.23
C GLN A 3 -20.85 18.79 -4.81
N GLU A 4 -20.95 17.51 -4.49
CA GLU A 4 -22.10 16.69 -4.83
C GLU A 4 -23.36 17.13 -4.06
N ASN A 5 -24.48 17.30 -4.77
CA ASN A 5 -25.77 17.59 -4.17
C ASN A 5 -26.51 16.30 -3.76
N ARG A 6 -27.69 16.43 -3.15
CA ARG A 6 -28.52 15.31 -2.68
C ARG A 6 -28.99 14.36 -3.81
N SER A 7 -28.91 14.82 -5.06
CA SER A 7 -29.22 14.01 -6.26
C SER A 7 -27.99 13.28 -6.81
N GLY A 8 -26.82 13.45 -6.22
CA GLY A 8 -25.56 12.89 -6.72
C GLY A 8 -24.86 13.72 -7.79
N GLU A 9 -25.29 14.97 -8.01
CA GLU A 9 -24.75 15.82 -9.07
C GLU A 9 -23.70 16.78 -8.51
N TRP A 10 -22.55 16.88 -9.16
CA TRP A 10 -21.55 17.89 -8.83
C TRP A 10 -22.04 19.28 -9.22
N VAL A 11 -22.23 20.16 -8.24
CA VAL A 11 -22.73 21.53 -8.44
C VAL A 11 -21.77 22.57 -7.87
N LYS A 12 -21.84 23.78 -8.40
CA LYS A 12 -21.17 24.95 -7.84
C LYS A 12 -21.82 25.26 -6.49
N VAL A 13 -21.08 25.12 -5.38
CA VAL A 13 -21.63 25.23 -4.01
C VAL A 13 -22.44 26.52 -3.79
N LEU A 14 -22.00 27.64 -4.37
CA LEU A 14 -22.61 28.95 -4.20
C LEU A 14 -23.98 29.11 -4.90
N THR A 15 -24.36 28.17 -5.78
CA THR A 15 -25.62 28.22 -6.52
C THR A 15 -26.65 27.21 -5.97
N ALA A 16 -26.25 26.37 -5.02
CA ALA A 16 -27.10 25.38 -4.36
C ALA A 16 -27.61 25.87 -3.00
N ASN A 17 -28.70 25.27 -2.51
CA ASN A 17 -29.25 25.54 -1.16
C ASN A 17 -28.91 24.41 -0.20
N LEU A 18 -28.79 24.70 1.10
CA LEU A 18 -28.65 23.66 2.12
C LEU A 18 -30.03 23.22 2.63
N ASP A 19 -30.25 21.92 2.78
CA ASP A 19 -31.42 21.37 3.44
C ASP A 19 -31.29 21.33 4.98
N SER A 20 -32.29 20.76 5.65
CA SER A 20 -32.32 20.63 7.11
C SER A 20 -31.24 19.70 7.69
N GLU A 21 -30.63 18.86 6.86
CA GLU A 21 -29.52 17.98 7.21
C GLU A 21 -28.16 18.62 6.86
N GLY A 22 -28.17 19.83 6.28
CA GLY A 22 -26.97 20.53 5.85
C GLY A 22 -26.36 19.97 4.56
N LYS A 23 -27.15 19.27 3.73
CA LYS A 23 -26.73 18.79 2.40
C LYS A 23 -27.17 19.76 1.31
N LEU A 24 -26.37 19.85 0.24
CA LEU A 24 -26.70 20.70 -0.91
C LEU A 24 -27.88 20.11 -1.69
N VAL A 25 -28.81 20.95 -2.09
CA VAL A 25 -29.97 20.61 -2.92
C VAL A 25 -30.06 21.59 -4.09
N GLY A 26 -30.22 21.05 -5.29
CA GLY A 26 -30.16 21.81 -6.54
C GLY A 26 -28.74 22.35 -6.79
N GLY A 27 -28.64 23.45 -7.53
CA GLY A 27 -27.38 24.07 -7.92
C GLY A 27 -27.14 24.02 -9.43
N GLU A 28 -26.31 24.93 -9.90
CA GLU A 28 -25.75 24.92 -11.25
C GLU A 28 -24.68 23.82 -11.33
N LEU A 29 -24.78 22.93 -12.31
CA LEU A 29 -23.83 21.84 -12.53
C LEU A 29 -22.40 22.37 -12.69
N ALA A 30 -21.45 21.64 -12.13
CA ALA A 30 -20.05 21.83 -12.38
C ALA A 30 -19.72 21.34 -13.80
N GLU A 31 -18.96 22.12 -14.55
CA GLU A 31 -18.41 21.70 -15.84
C GLU A 31 -17.00 21.15 -15.60
N PRO A 32 -16.75 19.84 -15.83
CA PRO A 32 -15.41 19.28 -15.74
C PRO A 32 -14.53 19.79 -16.90
N PHE A 33 -13.21 19.77 -16.72
CA PHE A 33 -12.28 20.09 -17.80
C PHE A 33 -12.32 19.06 -18.93
N TRP A 34 -12.50 17.79 -18.56
CA TRP A 34 -12.77 16.64 -19.42
C TRP A 34 -13.43 15.55 -18.57
N ASP A 35 -14.11 14.61 -19.23
CA ASP A 35 -14.72 13.44 -18.62
C ASP A 35 -14.19 12.19 -19.35
N ALA A 36 -13.50 11.32 -18.62
CA ALA A 36 -12.87 10.14 -19.20
C ALA A 36 -13.89 9.14 -19.75
N ALA A 37 -15.08 9.02 -19.13
CA ALA A 37 -16.13 8.16 -19.63
C ALA A 37 -16.72 8.71 -20.94
N GLU A 38 -16.91 10.03 -21.05
CA GLU A 38 -17.33 10.66 -22.31
C GLU A 38 -16.28 10.52 -23.41
N ALA A 39 -14.99 10.67 -23.09
CA ALA A 39 -13.93 10.45 -24.07
C ALA A 39 -13.89 8.98 -24.53
N LEU A 40 -14.09 8.04 -23.61
CA LEU A 40 -14.12 6.60 -23.88
C LEU A 40 -15.36 6.16 -24.68
N ASP A 41 -16.49 6.83 -24.50
CA ASP A 41 -17.72 6.62 -25.26
C ASP A 41 -17.47 6.74 -26.78
N SER A 42 -16.56 7.64 -27.18
CA SER A 42 -16.18 7.83 -28.59
C SER A 42 -15.35 6.69 -29.21
N ARG A 43 -14.86 5.74 -28.40
CA ARG A 43 -14.06 4.60 -28.83
C ARG A 43 -14.96 3.38 -29.03
N SER A 44 -14.96 2.82 -30.24
CA SER A 44 -15.64 1.56 -30.56
C SER A 44 -15.14 0.41 -29.67
N ALA A 45 -16.07 -0.37 -29.10
CA ALA A 45 -15.71 -1.58 -28.36
C ALA A 45 -15.34 -2.73 -29.30
N THR A 46 -15.91 -2.78 -30.50
CA THR A 46 -15.74 -3.87 -31.47
C THR A 46 -14.52 -3.70 -32.38
N ASP A 47 -14.15 -2.48 -32.74
CA ASP A 47 -12.99 -2.25 -33.59
C ASP A 47 -11.67 -2.48 -32.83
N ASN A 48 -10.63 -2.91 -33.54
CA ASN A 48 -9.28 -2.95 -33.00
C ASN A 48 -8.67 -1.54 -32.85
N CYS A 49 -7.57 -1.44 -32.09
CA CYS A 49 -6.89 -0.19 -31.77
C CYS A 49 -6.44 0.60 -33.01
N ALA A 50 -6.03 -0.10 -34.08
CA ALA A 50 -5.60 0.52 -35.33
C ALA A 50 -6.77 1.13 -36.13
N SER A 51 -7.99 0.63 -35.94
CA SER A 51 -9.19 1.04 -36.66
C SER A 51 -10.03 2.08 -35.89
N GLY A 52 -9.55 2.54 -34.73
CA GLY A 52 -10.20 3.58 -33.93
C GLY A 52 -10.87 3.07 -32.66
N GLY A 53 -10.88 1.76 -32.42
CA GLY A 53 -11.40 1.18 -31.19
C GLY A 53 -10.47 1.33 -29.99
N ARG A 54 -10.83 0.69 -28.88
CA ARG A 54 -10.04 0.72 -27.64
C ARG A 54 -8.71 -0.02 -27.80
N CYS A 55 -7.67 0.57 -27.23
CA CYS A 55 -6.31 0.04 -27.24
C CYS A 55 -6.01 -0.67 -25.91
N ILE A 56 -6.49 -1.91 -25.79
CA ILE A 56 -6.34 -2.75 -24.59
C ILE A 56 -5.27 -3.79 -24.88
N PHE A 57 -4.32 -3.97 -23.96
CA PHE A 57 -3.20 -4.88 -24.11
C PHE A 57 -3.07 -5.84 -22.92
N THR A 58 -2.41 -6.97 -23.15
CA THR A 58 -1.98 -7.92 -22.12
C THR A 58 -0.63 -8.51 -22.52
N MET A 59 -0.07 -9.39 -21.69
CA MET A 59 1.06 -10.24 -22.06
C MET A 59 0.64 -11.70 -22.12
N ILE A 60 1.42 -12.47 -22.88
CA ILE A 60 1.41 -13.93 -22.92
C ILE A 60 2.85 -14.40 -22.73
N ASP A 61 3.04 -15.58 -22.14
CA ASP A 61 4.36 -16.19 -22.03
C ASP A 61 4.78 -16.71 -23.41
N ARG A 62 5.63 -15.93 -24.10
CA ARG A 62 6.15 -16.26 -25.43
C ARG A 62 7.41 -17.11 -25.34
N SER A 63 8.14 -16.96 -24.25
CA SER A 63 9.37 -17.73 -23.99
C SER A 63 9.06 -19.20 -23.67
N GLY A 64 7.88 -19.46 -23.11
CA GLY A 64 7.42 -20.77 -22.66
C GLY A 64 8.12 -21.25 -21.39
N ASP A 65 8.68 -20.34 -20.58
CA ASP A 65 9.43 -20.63 -19.36
C ASP A 65 8.59 -20.50 -18.07
N GLY A 66 7.30 -20.14 -18.20
CA GLY A 66 6.37 -19.95 -17.09
C GLY A 66 6.53 -18.64 -16.33
N ASN A 67 7.45 -17.76 -16.76
CA ASN A 67 7.68 -16.44 -16.22
C ASN A 67 7.20 -15.39 -17.21
N LEU A 68 6.74 -14.25 -16.69
CA LEU A 68 6.42 -13.10 -17.50
C LEU A 68 7.47 -12.03 -17.24
N THR A 69 8.32 -11.81 -18.24
CA THR A 69 9.47 -10.91 -18.16
C THR A 69 9.55 -10.00 -19.38
N VAL A 70 10.59 -9.18 -19.44
CA VAL A 70 10.86 -8.29 -20.57
C VAL A 70 11.03 -9.05 -21.89
N ASP A 71 11.43 -10.33 -21.84
CA ASP A 71 11.63 -11.19 -23.01
C ASP A 71 10.30 -11.57 -23.70
N ASP A 72 9.17 -11.40 -23.02
CA ASP A 72 7.84 -11.69 -23.57
C ASP A 72 7.25 -10.54 -24.37
N ASN A 73 7.92 -9.39 -24.47
CA ASN A 73 7.49 -8.28 -25.33
C ASN A 73 7.46 -8.70 -26.82
N PRO A 74 6.58 -8.09 -27.64
CA PRO A 74 5.71 -6.94 -27.34
C PRO A 74 4.37 -7.34 -26.68
N PRO A 75 3.65 -6.39 -26.05
CA PRO A 75 2.28 -6.61 -25.59
C PRO A 75 1.36 -7.13 -26.71
N LEU A 76 0.42 -8.01 -26.34
CA LEU A 76 -0.61 -8.56 -27.22
C LEU A 76 -1.88 -7.71 -27.10
N GLU A 77 -2.49 -7.31 -28.21
CA GLU A 77 -3.78 -6.62 -28.18
C GLU A 77 -4.89 -7.57 -27.68
N PHE A 78 -5.69 -7.11 -26.72
CA PHE A 78 -6.82 -7.85 -26.20
C PHE A 78 -8.05 -7.66 -27.10
N HIS A 79 -8.06 -8.40 -28.22
CA HIS A 79 -9.06 -8.29 -29.28
C HIS A 79 -9.35 -9.65 -29.93
N ARG A 80 -10.50 -9.79 -30.61
CA ARG A 80 -10.91 -11.03 -31.29
C ARG A 80 -9.90 -11.51 -32.34
N ASP A 81 -9.19 -10.58 -32.98
CA ASP A 81 -8.14 -10.91 -33.96
C ASP A 81 -7.04 -11.81 -33.33
N GLU A 82 -6.83 -11.70 -32.01
CA GLU A 82 -5.82 -12.44 -31.25
C GLU A 82 -6.43 -13.56 -30.40
N GLU A 83 -7.71 -13.91 -30.61
CA GLU A 83 -8.46 -14.88 -29.79
C GLU A 83 -7.71 -16.20 -29.62
N SER A 84 -7.12 -16.72 -30.69
CA SER A 84 -6.45 -18.03 -30.66
C SER A 84 -5.26 -18.07 -29.69
N LEU A 85 -4.61 -16.92 -29.46
CA LEU A 85 -3.51 -16.76 -28.51
C LEU A 85 -4.02 -16.49 -27.08
N LEU A 86 -5.16 -15.80 -26.95
CA LEU A 86 -5.78 -15.45 -25.67
C LEU A 86 -6.58 -16.59 -25.04
N ARG A 87 -7.18 -17.45 -25.87
CA ARG A 87 -8.09 -18.53 -25.46
C ARG A 87 -7.52 -19.43 -24.35
N PRO A 88 -6.25 -19.90 -24.40
CA PRO A 88 -5.70 -20.72 -23.33
C PRO A 88 -5.69 -20.02 -21.97
N TYR A 89 -5.47 -18.71 -21.95
CA TYR A 89 -5.42 -17.90 -20.72
C TYR A 89 -6.82 -17.58 -20.22
N LEU A 90 -7.75 -17.21 -21.12
CA LEU A 90 -9.13 -16.87 -20.76
C LEU A 90 -9.92 -18.07 -20.23
N LEU A 91 -9.79 -19.22 -20.88
CA LEU A 91 -10.59 -20.41 -20.56
C LEU A 91 -10.01 -21.24 -19.40
N SER A 92 -8.86 -20.83 -18.86
CA SER A 92 -8.29 -21.42 -17.65
C SER A 92 -9.19 -21.25 -16.41
N GLY A 93 -10.23 -20.42 -16.47
CA GLY A 93 -11.22 -20.26 -15.40
C GLY A 93 -12.22 -21.41 -15.24
N GLY A 94 -12.22 -22.40 -16.15
CA GLY A 94 -13.06 -23.60 -16.10
C GLY A 94 -14.38 -23.54 -16.88
N ALA A 95 -14.94 -24.72 -17.17
CA ALA A 95 -16.13 -24.90 -18.00
C ALA A 95 -17.42 -24.29 -17.39
N GLY A 96 -17.46 -24.12 -16.07
CA GLY A 96 -18.59 -23.52 -15.37
C GLY A 96 -18.84 -22.08 -15.79
N ALA A 97 -17.78 -21.27 -15.91
CA ALA A 97 -17.89 -19.87 -16.32
C ALA A 97 -18.42 -19.74 -17.75
N CYS A 98 -17.94 -20.58 -18.68
CA CYS A 98 -18.47 -20.60 -20.05
C CYS A 98 -19.93 -21.05 -20.09
N THR A 99 -20.32 -22.01 -19.26
CA THR A 99 -21.72 -22.45 -19.18
C THR A 99 -22.65 -21.32 -18.75
N GLU A 100 -22.24 -20.53 -17.75
CA GLU A 100 -23.02 -19.39 -17.25
C GLU A 100 -23.05 -18.23 -18.27
N ILE A 101 -21.90 -17.83 -18.82
CA ILE A 101 -21.80 -16.74 -19.80
C ILE A 101 -22.62 -17.06 -21.05
N LEU A 102 -22.40 -18.24 -21.65
CA LEU A 102 -23.11 -18.62 -22.87
C LEU A 102 -24.60 -18.87 -22.63
N GLY A 103 -24.98 -19.29 -21.42
CA GLY A 103 -26.38 -19.41 -21.00
C GLY A 103 -27.07 -18.06 -20.79
N GLY A 104 -26.30 -17.00 -20.52
CA GLY A 104 -26.79 -15.63 -20.31
C GLY A 104 -26.99 -14.81 -21.59
N LEU A 105 -26.50 -15.30 -22.74
CA LEU A 105 -26.66 -14.62 -24.02
C LEU A 105 -28.15 -14.46 -24.42
N PRO A 106 -28.51 -13.45 -25.25
CA PRO A 106 -29.88 -13.27 -25.74
C PRO A 106 -30.44 -14.52 -26.44
N VAL A 107 -29.57 -15.28 -27.11
CA VAL A 107 -29.84 -16.64 -27.58
C VAL A 107 -28.93 -17.62 -26.83
N PRO A 108 -29.42 -18.21 -25.72
CA PRO A 108 -28.61 -19.08 -24.87
C PRO A 108 -27.98 -20.25 -25.64
N GLN A 109 -26.69 -20.47 -25.42
CA GLN A 109 -25.97 -21.62 -25.95
C GLN A 109 -25.62 -22.62 -24.84
N THR A 110 -25.51 -23.90 -25.18
CA THR A 110 -25.07 -24.94 -24.24
C THR A 110 -23.59 -25.20 -24.47
N TYR A 111 -22.77 -24.97 -23.44
CA TYR A 111 -21.35 -25.28 -23.50
C TYR A 111 -21.13 -26.80 -23.44
N ASP A 112 -20.49 -27.36 -24.47
CA ASP A 112 -20.18 -28.79 -24.57
C ASP A 112 -18.66 -29.08 -24.61
N GLY A 113 -17.84 -28.05 -24.41
CA GLY A 113 -16.38 -28.14 -24.45
C GLY A 113 -15.80 -28.31 -25.86
N SER A 114 -16.62 -28.32 -26.93
CA SER A 114 -16.11 -28.34 -28.30
C SER A 114 -15.28 -27.10 -28.62
N GLU A 115 -14.34 -27.21 -29.57
CA GLU A 115 -13.51 -26.08 -30.00
C GLU A 115 -14.35 -24.86 -30.43
N ALA A 116 -15.49 -25.09 -31.08
CA ALA A 116 -16.42 -24.02 -31.47
C ALA A 116 -17.04 -23.32 -30.26
N MET A 117 -17.42 -24.06 -29.20
CA MET A 117 -17.97 -23.47 -27.98
C MET A 117 -16.90 -22.81 -27.12
N GLN A 118 -15.67 -23.33 -27.14
CA GLN A 118 -14.51 -22.68 -26.52
C GLN A 118 -14.25 -21.32 -27.18
N GLN A 119 -14.17 -21.28 -28.51
CA GLN A 119 -13.99 -20.05 -29.27
C GLN A 119 -15.12 -19.05 -29.02
N LEU A 120 -16.38 -19.50 -29.04
CA LEU A 120 -17.50 -18.61 -28.75
C LEU A 120 -17.41 -18.02 -27.33
N CYS A 121 -17.02 -18.83 -26.35
CA CYS A 121 -16.86 -18.38 -24.96
C CYS A 121 -15.74 -17.32 -24.84
N SER A 122 -14.55 -17.56 -25.40
CA SER A 122 -13.44 -16.61 -25.37
C SER A 122 -13.77 -15.32 -26.11
N GLU A 123 -14.38 -15.39 -27.30
CA GLU A 123 -14.85 -14.21 -28.04
C GLU A 123 -15.87 -13.39 -27.26
N THR A 124 -16.80 -14.06 -26.55
CA THR A 124 -17.80 -13.39 -25.71
C THR A 124 -17.15 -12.68 -24.51
N ILE A 125 -16.17 -13.32 -23.87
CA ILE A 125 -15.42 -12.71 -22.76
C ILE A 125 -14.64 -11.48 -23.26
N ILE A 126 -13.95 -11.60 -24.40
CA ILE A 126 -13.20 -10.48 -25.00
C ILE A 126 -14.13 -9.30 -25.25
N ASP A 127 -15.25 -9.53 -25.91
CA ASP A 127 -16.23 -8.50 -26.24
C ASP A 127 -16.85 -7.84 -25.01
N PHE A 128 -17.21 -8.65 -24.00
CA PHE A 128 -17.72 -8.12 -22.74
C PHE A 128 -16.68 -7.20 -22.08
N ILE A 129 -15.42 -7.60 -21.98
CA ILE A 129 -14.39 -6.77 -21.34
C ILE A 129 -14.11 -5.49 -22.14
N ARG A 130 -14.13 -5.57 -23.48
CA ARG A 130 -13.96 -4.40 -24.34
C ARG A 130 -15.12 -3.40 -24.25
N GLY A 131 -16.31 -3.87 -23.86
CA GLY A 131 -17.48 -3.04 -23.64
C GLY A 131 -18.59 -3.23 -24.67
N VAL A 132 -18.66 -4.37 -25.34
CA VAL A 132 -19.77 -4.76 -26.24
C VAL A 132 -20.98 -5.19 -25.42
N ASP A 133 -22.19 -4.97 -25.93
CA ASP A 133 -23.45 -5.38 -25.31
C ASP A 133 -23.80 -6.86 -25.53
N VAL A 134 -22.90 -7.77 -25.14
CA VAL A 134 -23.10 -9.21 -25.38
C VAL A 134 -24.34 -9.81 -24.69
N PHE A 135 -24.96 -9.08 -23.74
CA PHE A 135 -26.13 -9.53 -22.97
C PHE A 135 -27.41 -8.72 -23.27
N ASP A 136 -27.40 -7.81 -24.25
CA ASP A 136 -28.56 -6.99 -24.64
C ASP A 136 -29.16 -6.25 -23.42
N TYR A 137 -28.32 -5.46 -22.74
CA TYR A 137 -28.65 -4.79 -21.48
C TYR A 137 -29.79 -3.76 -21.62
N ASP A 138 -29.98 -3.18 -22.80
CA ASP A 138 -31.11 -2.30 -23.08
C ASP A 138 -32.32 -3.00 -23.73
N SER A 139 -32.19 -4.29 -24.05
CA SER A 139 -33.25 -5.14 -24.61
C SER A 139 -33.76 -4.66 -25.97
N ASP A 140 -32.89 -4.08 -26.79
CA ASP A 140 -33.21 -3.64 -28.15
C ASP A 140 -33.01 -4.75 -29.20
N GLY A 141 -32.33 -5.84 -28.81
CA GLY A 141 -32.12 -7.05 -29.61
C GLY A 141 -30.92 -7.00 -30.54
N ASP A 142 -30.14 -5.93 -30.53
CA ASP A 142 -28.75 -5.92 -30.99
C ASP A 142 -27.85 -6.31 -29.78
N ALA A 143 -26.76 -7.03 -30.06
CA ALA A 143 -25.82 -7.47 -29.02
C ALA A 143 -24.37 -7.35 -29.51
N THR A 144 -24.20 -6.50 -30.52
CA THR A 144 -22.96 -6.31 -31.28
C THR A 144 -22.48 -4.87 -31.24
N GLU A 145 -23.27 -3.99 -30.66
CA GLU A 145 -23.02 -2.60 -30.38
C GLU A 145 -22.32 -2.39 -29.03
N ASP A 146 -21.98 -1.13 -28.77
CA ASP A 146 -21.35 -0.73 -27.52
C ASP A 146 -22.38 -0.78 -26.37
N ARG A 147 -21.97 -1.36 -25.24
CA ARG A 147 -22.83 -1.53 -24.07
C ARG A 147 -23.38 -0.21 -23.55
N PRO A 148 -24.72 -0.06 -23.44
CA PRO A 148 -25.34 1.14 -22.92
C PRO A 148 -25.12 1.31 -21.42
N CYS A 149 -25.05 2.56 -20.96
CA CYS A 149 -25.08 2.88 -19.54
C CYS A 149 -26.47 2.60 -18.95
N GLN A 150 -26.53 2.00 -17.75
CA GLN A 150 -27.79 1.65 -17.08
C GLN A 150 -28.79 2.82 -16.97
N ASN A 151 -28.30 4.05 -16.79
CA ASN A 151 -29.13 5.25 -16.63
C ASN A 151 -29.18 6.14 -17.88
N ASN A 152 -28.53 5.75 -18.98
CA ASN A 152 -28.49 6.52 -20.22
C ASN A 152 -28.22 5.62 -21.44
N PRO A 153 -29.25 5.18 -22.18
CA PRO A 153 -29.08 4.29 -23.32
C PRO A 153 -28.40 4.94 -24.53
N THR A 154 -28.22 6.27 -24.53
CA THR A 154 -27.51 6.96 -25.62
C THR A 154 -26.01 7.11 -25.39
N LYS A 155 -25.49 6.58 -24.27
CA LYS A 155 -24.07 6.60 -23.92
C LYS A 155 -23.61 5.18 -23.59
N SER A 156 -22.36 4.89 -23.90
CA SER A 156 -21.72 3.63 -23.56
C SER A 156 -20.92 3.71 -22.26
N CYS A 157 -21.05 2.68 -21.41
CA CYS A 157 -20.31 2.56 -20.16
C CYS A 157 -19.26 1.45 -20.27
N LYS A 158 -18.02 1.83 -20.58
CA LYS A 158 -16.90 0.90 -20.82
C LYS A 158 -15.81 0.90 -19.73
N LEU A 159 -15.88 1.85 -18.79
CA LEU A 159 -14.93 2.00 -17.69
C LEU A 159 -15.50 1.34 -16.42
N GLY A 160 -14.71 0.46 -15.80
CA GLY A 160 -15.04 -0.14 -14.51
C GLY A 160 -14.96 0.85 -13.35
N ASP A 161 -15.43 0.42 -12.18
CA ASP A 161 -15.33 1.22 -10.96
C ASP A 161 -13.86 1.36 -10.51
N ILE A 162 -13.46 2.62 -10.30
CA ILE A 162 -12.22 2.98 -9.60
C ILE A 162 -12.56 3.01 -8.11
N PHE A 163 -12.27 1.91 -7.42
CA PHE A 163 -12.72 1.73 -6.04
C PHE A 163 -11.66 2.15 -5.01
N HIS A 164 -10.51 1.46 -4.93
CA HIS A 164 -9.45 1.85 -4.00
C HIS A 164 -8.17 2.41 -4.63
N SER A 165 -8.07 2.41 -5.97
CA SER A 165 -6.91 2.96 -6.67
C SER A 165 -6.97 4.48 -6.65
N SER A 166 -5.88 5.13 -6.22
CA SER A 166 -5.73 6.57 -6.40
C SER A 166 -5.12 6.87 -7.78
N PRO A 167 -5.71 7.76 -8.59
CA PRO A 167 -5.10 8.17 -9.85
C PRO A 167 -3.74 8.84 -9.63
N ILE A 168 -2.72 8.42 -10.38
CA ILE A 168 -1.37 8.99 -10.31
C ILE A 168 -1.03 9.68 -11.62
N VAL A 169 -0.70 10.96 -11.55
CA VAL A 169 -0.17 11.72 -12.69
C VAL A 169 1.29 11.32 -12.91
N VAL A 170 1.63 11.00 -14.15
CA VAL A 170 2.99 10.77 -14.63
C VAL A 170 3.42 12.02 -15.38
N ASP A 171 4.20 12.86 -14.70
CA ASP A 171 4.77 14.07 -15.27
C ASP A 171 6.07 13.73 -16.00
N PRO A 172 6.50 14.48 -17.03
CA PRO A 172 7.89 14.48 -17.45
C PRO A 172 8.85 14.64 -16.26
N PRO A 173 10.11 14.18 -16.38
CA PRO A 173 11.12 14.41 -15.36
C PRO A 173 11.13 15.87 -14.89
N VAL A 174 10.78 16.08 -13.63
CA VAL A 174 10.54 17.42 -13.07
C VAL A 174 11.84 18.07 -12.62
N HIS A 175 11.79 19.38 -12.37
CA HIS A 175 12.96 20.12 -11.93
C HIS A 175 13.48 19.60 -10.57
N PRO A 176 14.79 19.31 -10.42
CA PRO A 176 15.37 18.73 -9.21
C PRO A 176 15.04 19.46 -7.91
N LEU A 177 14.98 20.79 -7.92
CA LEU A 177 14.56 21.59 -6.75
C LEU A 177 13.20 21.14 -6.16
N VAL A 178 12.23 20.77 -7.00
CA VAL A 178 10.91 20.32 -6.55
C VAL A 178 11.03 18.96 -5.86
N CYS A 179 11.87 18.07 -6.39
CA CYS A 179 12.20 16.79 -5.79
C CYS A 179 12.93 16.96 -4.44
N THR A 180 13.94 17.84 -4.39
CA THR A 180 14.74 18.12 -3.18
C THR A 180 13.87 18.65 -2.04
N LEU A 181 12.85 19.45 -2.37
CA LEU A 181 11.89 19.96 -1.39
C LEU A 181 10.82 18.94 -0.98
N GLY A 182 10.85 17.72 -1.54
CA GLY A 182 9.86 16.67 -1.30
C GLY A 182 8.47 17.00 -1.86
N LEU A 183 8.36 17.95 -2.78
CA LEU A 183 7.09 18.42 -3.35
C LEU A 183 6.63 17.57 -4.54
N HIS A 184 7.48 16.69 -5.07
CA HIS A 184 7.14 15.77 -6.15
C HIS A 184 7.76 14.39 -5.90
N PRO A 185 6.96 13.31 -5.83
CA PRO A 185 7.46 11.99 -5.46
C PRO A 185 8.12 11.23 -6.62
N GLN A 186 8.03 11.67 -7.88
CA GLN A 186 8.56 10.89 -9.00
C GLN A 186 10.10 10.82 -9.02
N CYS A 187 10.83 11.68 -8.33
CA CYS A 187 12.28 11.79 -8.43
C CYS A 187 12.95 11.78 -7.05
N LEU A 188 14.17 11.24 -6.97
CA LEU A 188 15.00 11.22 -5.76
C LEU A 188 16.32 11.96 -6.00
N MET A 189 16.92 12.46 -4.91
CA MET A 189 18.16 13.25 -4.98
C MET A 189 19.32 12.53 -5.68
N THR A 190 19.44 11.22 -5.50
CA THR A 190 20.49 10.39 -6.12
C THR A 190 20.55 10.46 -7.63
N LEU A 191 19.44 10.82 -8.29
CA LEU A 191 19.40 10.93 -9.75
C LEU A 191 20.22 12.13 -10.25
N TYR A 192 20.32 13.22 -9.49
CA TYR A 192 20.83 14.52 -9.96
C TYR A 192 21.86 15.19 -9.05
N ALA A 193 22.03 14.74 -7.81
CA ALA A 193 22.94 15.35 -6.84
C ALA A 193 24.41 15.02 -7.15
N ALA A 194 25.29 16.02 -7.01
CA ALA A 194 26.73 15.83 -7.10
C ALA A 194 27.31 15.36 -5.76
N ALA A 195 28.50 14.73 -5.77
CA ALA A 195 29.20 14.32 -4.55
C ALA A 195 29.41 15.45 -3.52
N SER A 196 29.45 16.72 -3.96
CA SER A 196 29.54 17.89 -3.08
C SER A 196 28.26 18.24 -2.31
N ASP A 197 27.11 17.70 -2.74
CA ASP A 197 25.81 17.95 -2.12
C ASP A 197 25.52 16.99 -0.97
N PHE A 198 26.15 15.81 -1.01
CA PHE A 198 26.13 14.81 0.05
C PHE A 198 27.26 15.09 1.04
N ALA A 199 27.27 16.21 1.75
CA ALA A 199 28.24 16.40 2.84
C ALA A 199 27.78 15.57 4.05
N PRO A 200 28.15 14.27 4.17
CA PRO A 200 27.52 13.39 5.12
C PRO A 200 28.15 13.72 6.47
N VAL A 201 27.36 14.26 7.38
CA VAL A 201 27.89 14.87 8.59
C VAL A 201 28.23 13.81 9.66
N GLY A 202 27.94 12.53 9.39
CA GLY A 202 28.14 11.39 10.28
C GLY A 202 29.03 10.27 9.72
N GLU A 203 29.52 10.38 8.48
CA GLU A 203 30.31 9.32 7.84
C GLU A 203 31.80 9.37 8.22
N PRO A 204 32.50 8.22 8.28
CA PRO A 204 33.95 8.18 8.50
C PRO A 204 34.69 8.98 7.43
N LEU A 205 35.68 9.78 7.85
CA LEU A 205 36.57 10.49 6.94
C LEU A 205 37.71 9.57 6.52
N CYS A 206 37.94 9.44 5.21
CA CYS A 206 39.00 8.59 4.67
C CYS A 206 40.35 9.31 4.79
N THR A 207 41.28 8.76 5.57
CA THR A 207 42.53 9.45 5.93
C THR A 207 43.57 9.54 4.82
N ASP A 208 43.40 8.78 3.74
CA ASP A 208 44.45 8.61 2.72
C ASP A 208 44.59 9.83 1.78
N ASP A 209 43.55 10.69 1.68
CA ASP A 209 43.56 11.91 0.84
C ASP A 209 43.11 13.19 1.58
N GLY A 210 43.14 13.20 2.93
CA GLY A 210 42.65 14.32 3.75
C GLY A 210 41.20 14.13 4.23
N PRO A 211 40.58 15.11 4.93
CA PRO A 211 39.25 14.96 5.53
C PRO A 211 38.15 15.02 4.45
N LYS A 212 38.01 13.96 3.66
CA LYS A 212 36.88 13.71 2.76
C LYS A 212 36.02 12.58 3.33
N PRO A 213 34.69 12.62 3.16
CA PRO A 213 33.84 11.46 3.46
C PRO A 213 34.38 10.23 2.73
N CYS A 214 34.35 9.06 3.37
CA CYS A 214 34.75 7.82 2.72
C CYS A 214 33.83 7.42 1.56
N TYR A 215 32.62 7.96 1.53
CA TYR A 215 31.60 7.70 0.53
C TYR A 215 31.70 8.67 -0.67
N GLU A 216 31.60 8.12 -1.89
CA GLU A 216 31.50 8.87 -3.14
C GLU A 216 30.19 8.52 -3.85
N ALA A 217 29.37 9.53 -4.15
CA ALA A 217 28.14 9.36 -4.92
C ALA A 217 28.41 8.75 -6.31
N THR A 218 27.40 8.10 -6.89
CA THR A 218 27.51 7.54 -8.25
C THR A 218 27.83 8.66 -9.26
N PRO A 219 28.96 8.57 -9.99
CA PRO A 219 29.38 9.62 -10.91
C PRO A 219 28.41 9.72 -12.10
N MET A 220 28.32 10.90 -12.70
CA MET A 220 27.46 11.18 -13.85
C MET A 220 28.28 11.62 -15.06
N VAL A 221 27.76 11.31 -16.25
CA VAL A 221 28.31 11.75 -17.53
C VAL A 221 27.17 12.33 -18.39
N PRO A 222 27.09 13.67 -18.55
CA PRO A 222 27.96 14.71 -17.98
C PRO A 222 27.86 14.83 -16.45
N ALA A 223 28.92 15.34 -15.83
CA ALA A 223 28.96 15.54 -14.38
C ALA A 223 27.99 16.65 -13.93
N ALA A 224 27.34 16.45 -12.77
CA ALA A 224 26.55 17.49 -12.13
C ALA A 224 27.45 18.57 -11.52
N SER A 225 27.00 19.82 -11.61
CA SER A 225 27.63 20.96 -10.93
C SER A 225 26.52 21.93 -10.47
N PRO A 226 25.78 21.59 -9.40
CA PRO A 226 24.65 22.41 -8.95
C PRO A 226 25.06 23.82 -8.48
N GLY A 227 26.30 24.00 -8.00
CA GLY A 227 26.87 25.34 -7.75
C GLY A 227 27.01 26.21 -9.01
N LEU A 228 26.97 25.60 -10.19
CA LEU A 228 26.89 26.24 -11.51
C LEU A 228 25.51 26.11 -12.16
N GLY A 229 24.53 25.53 -11.44
CA GLY A 229 23.16 25.34 -11.91
C GLY A 229 22.96 24.17 -12.88
N THR A 230 23.89 23.20 -12.95
CA THR A 230 23.76 22.02 -13.83
C THR A 230 23.52 20.73 -13.04
N TYR A 231 22.62 19.88 -13.52
CA TYR A 231 22.21 18.62 -12.89
C TYR A 231 22.77 17.37 -13.62
N GLY A 232 23.81 17.56 -14.44
CA GLY A 232 24.56 16.49 -15.06
C GLY A 232 23.74 15.65 -16.04
N ALA A 233 23.92 14.33 -16.00
CA ALA A 233 23.24 13.39 -16.90
C ALA A 233 21.72 13.43 -16.78
N TYR A 234 21.18 13.66 -15.58
CA TYR A 234 19.74 13.77 -15.37
C TYR A 234 19.15 15.03 -16.03
N GLU A 235 19.90 16.14 -16.08
CA GLU A 235 19.48 17.33 -16.84
C GLU A 235 19.34 17.04 -18.33
N ALA A 236 20.25 16.24 -18.90
CA ALA A 236 20.18 15.82 -20.29
C ALA A 236 18.96 14.91 -20.54
N TYR A 237 18.67 13.98 -19.62
CA TYR A 237 17.45 13.17 -19.64
C TYR A 237 16.18 14.03 -19.58
N MET A 238 16.10 14.96 -18.61
CA MET A 238 14.99 15.91 -18.51
C MET A 238 14.79 16.70 -19.80
N ASN A 239 15.87 17.21 -20.39
CA ASN A 239 15.80 17.96 -21.64
C ASN A 239 15.35 17.12 -22.83
N ALA A 240 15.62 15.81 -22.83
CA ALA A 240 15.12 14.88 -23.83
C ALA A 240 13.63 14.55 -23.63
N GLN A 241 13.16 14.51 -22.38
CA GLN A 241 11.80 14.12 -22.01
C GLN A 241 10.86 15.30 -21.72
N LYS A 242 11.32 16.55 -21.74
CA LYS A 242 10.52 17.74 -21.34
C LYS A 242 9.24 17.97 -22.13
N HIS A 243 9.12 17.38 -23.32
CA HIS A 243 7.94 17.45 -24.19
C HIS A 243 7.08 16.18 -24.15
N ARG A 244 7.41 15.23 -23.27
CA ARG A 244 6.60 14.03 -23.01
C ARG A 244 5.20 14.45 -22.56
N ASP A 245 4.17 13.83 -23.12
CA ASP A 245 2.80 14.04 -22.68
C ASP A 245 2.64 13.61 -21.21
N ARG A 246 1.86 14.39 -20.44
CA ARG A 246 1.42 13.99 -19.11
C ARG A 246 0.23 13.04 -19.23
N PHE A 247 0.22 12.01 -18.41
CA PHE A 247 -0.88 11.05 -18.39
C PHE A 247 -1.15 10.58 -16.97
N ILE A 248 -2.35 10.07 -16.73
CA ILE A 248 -2.81 9.55 -15.45
C ILE A 248 -2.86 8.03 -15.55
N LEU A 249 -2.30 7.34 -14.57
CA LEU A 249 -2.46 5.91 -14.36
C LEU A 249 -3.46 5.65 -13.24
N VAL A 250 -4.38 4.71 -13.45
CA VAL A 250 -5.34 4.28 -12.44
C VAL A 250 -5.78 2.84 -12.68
N GLY A 251 -5.87 2.05 -11.61
CA GLY A 251 -6.43 0.69 -11.64
C GLY A 251 -7.95 0.72 -11.54
N ALA A 252 -8.63 -0.15 -12.28
CA ALA A 252 -10.07 -0.34 -12.22
C ALA A 252 -10.47 -1.82 -12.11
N ASN A 253 -11.69 -2.03 -11.59
CA ASN A 253 -12.28 -3.36 -11.39
C ASN A 253 -12.82 -4.01 -12.66
N ASP A 254 -12.66 -3.39 -13.83
CA ASP A 254 -12.88 -4.03 -15.14
C ASP A 254 -11.70 -4.93 -15.58
N GLY A 255 -10.65 -5.04 -14.75
CA GLY A 255 -9.48 -5.86 -15.05
C GLY A 255 -8.25 -5.07 -15.45
N MET A 256 -8.35 -3.74 -15.57
CA MET A 256 -7.36 -2.95 -16.29
C MET A 256 -6.65 -1.89 -15.43
N LEU A 257 -5.39 -1.67 -15.77
CA LEU A 257 -4.69 -0.42 -15.53
C LEU A 257 -4.91 0.51 -16.73
N HIS A 258 -5.56 1.65 -16.52
CA HIS A 258 -5.84 2.64 -17.56
C HIS A 258 -4.80 3.75 -17.57
N ALA A 259 -4.47 4.24 -18.77
CA ALA A 259 -3.69 5.45 -19.00
C ALA A 259 -4.54 6.52 -19.70
N PHE A 260 -4.76 7.67 -19.05
CA PHE A 260 -5.53 8.78 -19.60
C PHE A 260 -4.67 10.01 -19.89
N LEU A 261 -4.87 10.66 -21.03
CA LEU A 261 -4.11 11.86 -21.41
C LEU A 261 -4.47 13.06 -20.51
N ALA A 262 -3.50 13.51 -19.73
CA ALA A 262 -3.64 14.57 -18.72
C ALA A 262 -2.95 15.89 -19.10
N GLY A 263 -2.30 15.94 -20.26
CA GLY A 263 -1.84 17.19 -20.84
C GLY A 263 -0.79 17.00 -21.92
N LYS A 264 -0.96 17.70 -23.05
CA LYS A 264 0.05 17.78 -24.11
C LYS A 264 0.91 19.02 -23.94
N HIS A 265 2.16 18.91 -24.35
CA HIS A 265 3.08 20.05 -24.33
C HIS A 265 2.57 21.18 -25.25
N ILE A 266 2.56 22.41 -24.74
CA ILE A 266 2.15 23.58 -25.51
C ILE A 266 3.35 24.09 -26.31
N SER A 267 3.24 23.98 -27.63
CA SER A 267 4.28 24.43 -28.56
C SER A 267 4.76 25.87 -28.28
N GLY A 268 6.07 26.05 -28.16
CA GLY A 268 6.71 27.34 -27.90
C GLY A 268 6.82 27.74 -26.43
N LYS A 269 6.34 26.91 -25.49
CA LYS A 269 6.60 27.08 -24.05
C LYS A 269 7.63 26.06 -23.57
N ASP A 270 8.58 26.46 -22.74
CA ASP A 270 9.58 25.56 -22.13
C ASP A 270 9.75 25.92 -20.64
N PHE A 271 10.29 24.99 -19.85
CA PHE A 271 10.64 25.22 -18.45
C PHE A 271 11.67 26.36 -18.33
N GLY A 272 11.22 27.57 -17.98
CA GLY A 272 12.09 28.74 -17.81
C GLY A 272 11.62 29.77 -16.79
N THR A 273 10.33 29.76 -16.43
CA THR A 273 9.72 30.66 -15.44
C THR A 273 8.77 29.87 -14.55
N MET A 274 8.99 29.88 -13.23
CA MET A 274 8.02 29.33 -12.28
C MET A 274 6.67 30.05 -12.47
N GLY A 275 5.64 29.32 -12.89
CA GLY A 275 4.26 29.83 -13.00
C GLY A 275 3.63 29.83 -14.39
N ASP A 276 4.33 29.38 -15.45
CA ASP A 276 3.73 29.20 -16.77
C ASP A 276 3.18 27.79 -16.98
N ASP A 277 1.90 27.66 -17.34
CA ASP A 277 1.31 26.39 -17.80
C ASP A 277 1.97 25.99 -19.13
N ILE A 278 2.90 25.04 -19.08
CA ILE A 278 3.64 24.46 -20.22
C ILE A 278 2.89 23.30 -20.89
N PHE A 279 1.87 22.77 -20.22
CA PHE A 279 0.99 21.71 -20.71
C PHE A 279 -0.44 22.24 -20.76
N ASP A 280 -1.24 21.73 -21.71
CA ASP A 280 -2.68 21.94 -21.67
C ASP A 280 -3.34 21.10 -20.54
N LEU A 281 -4.66 21.23 -20.43
CA LEU A 281 -5.44 20.55 -19.39
C LEU A 281 -5.64 19.05 -19.65
N GLY A 282 -5.17 18.52 -20.79
CA GLY A 282 -5.46 17.17 -21.25
C GLY A 282 -6.84 17.04 -21.89
N THR A 283 -7.13 15.83 -22.37
CA THR A 283 -8.41 15.50 -23.03
C THR A 283 -9.18 14.41 -22.31
N GLY A 284 -8.57 13.73 -21.33
CA GLY A 284 -9.15 12.54 -20.70
C GLY A 284 -9.22 11.32 -21.63
N GLU A 285 -8.59 11.37 -22.81
CA GLU A 285 -8.56 10.26 -23.76
C GLU A 285 -7.82 9.05 -23.18
N GLU A 286 -8.44 7.86 -23.24
CA GLU A 286 -7.77 6.59 -22.93
C GLU A 286 -6.69 6.32 -24.00
N MET A 287 -5.44 6.44 -23.59
CA MET A 287 -4.27 6.24 -24.45
C MET A 287 -4.03 4.76 -24.71
N TRP A 288 -4.14 3.97 -23.64
CA TRP A 288 -4.10 2.51 -23.62
C TRP A 288 -4.66 2.02 -22.27
N ALA A 289 -5.05 0.75 -22.25
CA ALA A 289 -5.34 0.01 -21.03
C ALA A 289 -4.55 -1.29 -21.03
N PHE A 290 -4.19 -1.79 -19.86
CA PHE A 290 -3.41 -3.01 -19.71
C PHE A 290 -4.06 -3.96 -18.71
N ILE A 291 -4.26 -5.21 -19.11
CA ILE A 291 -4.79 -6.29 -18.26
C ILE A 291 -3.61 -7.13 -17.74
N PRO A 292 -3.37 -7.20 -16.43
CA PRO A 292 -2.45 -8.17 -15.85
C PRO A 292 -2.76 -9.61 -16.31
N PRO A 293 -1.78 -10.32 -16.89
CA PRO A 293 -1.97 -11.66 -17.46
C PRO A 293 -2.55 -12.71 -16.51
N ASP A 294 -2.26 -12.63 -15.21
CA ASP A 294 -2.80 -13.54 -14.19
C ASP A 294 -4.29 -13.32 -13.90
N LEU A 295 -4.83 -12.16 -14.28
CA LEU A 295 -6.25 -11.84 -14.17
C LEU A 295 -7.06 -12.32 -15.39
N LEU A 296 -6.43 -12.70 -16.51
CA LEU A 296 -7.11 -13.20 -17.70
C LEU A 296 -8.08 -14.37 -17.41
N PRO A 297 -7.72 -15.40 -16.61
CA PRO A 297 -8.64 -16.48 -16.27
C PRO A 297 -9.83 -16.02 -15.41
N LYS A 298 -9.70 -14.89 -14.73
CA LYS A 298 -10.71 -14.34 -13.82
C LYS A 298 -11.69 -13.42 -14.55
N LEU A 299 -11.36 -12.91 -15.74
CA LEU A 299 -12.19 -11.95 -16.49
C LEU A 299 -13.62 -12.44 -16.75
N ALA A 300 -13.82 -13.74 -16.97
CA ALA A 300 -15.16 -14.31 -17.11
C ALA A 300 -16.06 -14.00 -15.90
N ARG A 301 -15.50 -13.82 -14.71
CA ARG A 301 -16.26 -13.47 -13.51
C ARG A 301 -16.76 -12.03 -13.51
N SER A 302 -16.11 -11.09 -14.18
CA SER A 302 -16.61 -9.70 -14.24
C SER A 302 -17.96 -9.61 -14.94
N ALA A 303 -18.24 -10.56 -15.85
CA ALA A 303 -19.54 -10.71 -16.51
C ALA A 303 -20.63 -11.31 -15.61
N LEU A 304 -20.24 -12.08 -14.57
CA LEU A 304 -21.15 -12.90 -13.79
C LEU A 304 -21.39 -12.38 -12.38
N LYS A 305 -20.38 -11.77 -11.76
CA LYS A 305 -20.37 -11.29 -10.37
C LYS A 305 -19.51 -10.03 -10.25
N HIS A 306 -19.78 -9.23 -9.23
CA HIS A 306 -18.90 -8.11 -8.88
C HIS A 306 -17.67 -8.68 -8.17
N GLU A 307 -16.51 -8.58 -8.80
CA GLU A 307 -15.26 -9.05 -8.22
C GLU A 307 -14.14 -8.02 -8.40
N TYR A 308 -13.21 -7.99 -7.45
CA TYR A 308 -12.08 -7.06 -7.51
C TYR A 308 -11.04 -7.55 -8.52
N PHE A 309 -10.44 -6.59 -9.24
CA PHE A 309 -9.34 -6.85 -10.18
C PHE A 309 -8.15 -5.92 -9.88
N VAL A 310 -7.87 -4.94 -10.74
CA VAL A 310 -6.74 -4.04 -10.54
C VAL A 310 -7.18 -2.92 -9.60
N ASP A 311 -6.95 -3.12 -8.31
CA ASP A 311 -7.49 -2.24 -7.26
C ASP A 311 -6.39 -1.43 -6.53
N GLY A 312 -5.11 -1.69 -6.81
CA GLY A 312 -4.00 -0.97 -6.22
C GLY A 312 -3.73 0.40 -6.84
N THR A 313 -3.15 1.29 -6.04
CA THR A 313 -2.62 2.57 -6.51
C THR A 313 -1.30 2.33 -7.27
N PRO A 314 -1.13 2.82 -8.51
CA PRO A 314 0.15 2.73 -9.23
C PRO A 314 1.28 3.44 -8.48
N MET A 315 2.48 2.89 -8.47
CA MET A 315 3.70 3.48 -7.92
C MET A 315 4.57 3.97 -9.07
N VAL A 316 4.79 5.27 -9.18
CA VAL A 316 5.55 5.85 -10.31
C VAL A 316 6.81 6.54 -9.79
N ARG A 317 7.95 6.23 -10.41
CA ARG A 317 9.24 6.84 -10.08
C ARG A 317 10.20 6.81 -11.27
N ASP A 318 10.99 7.87 -11.40
CA ASP A 318 12.19 7.90 -12.22
C ASP A 318 13.29 7.10 -11.52
N ILE A 319 13.98 6.24 -12.28
CA ILE A 319 15.03 5.35 -11.82
C ILE A 319 16.26 5.50 -12.73
N TRP A 320 17.40 4.97 -12.27
CA TRP A 320 18.59 4.82 -13.11
C TRP A 320 19.00 3.34 -13.20
N VAL A 321 19.28 2.87 -14.41
CA VAL A 321 19.65 1.49 -14.67
C VAL A 321 20.96 1.43 -15.46
N ASP A 322 22.06 1.12 -14.75
CA ASP A 322 23.41 1.01 -15.31
C ASP A 322 23.46 0.05 -16.50
N GLY A 323 23.85 0.54 -17.67
CA GLY A 323 23.95 -0.26 -18.88
C GLY A 323 22.65 -0.49 -19.66
N SER A 324 21.56 0.20 -19.31
CA SER A 324 20.30 0.14 -20.08
C SER A 324 20.29 1.03 -21.33
N GLY A 325 21.27 1.93 -21.46
CA GLY A 325 21.46 2.81 -22.61
C GLY A 325 22.42 2.24 -23.67
N ALA A 326 23.10 3.13 -24.38
CA ALA A 326 24.05 2.76 -25.44
C ALA A 326 25.39 2.19 -24.91
N THR A 327 25.69 2.41 -23.63
CA THR A 327 26.91 1.95 -22.97
C THR A 327 26.65 0.66 -22.18
N SER A 328 27.63 -0.24 -22.12
CA SER A 328 27.59 -1.35 -21.16
C SER A 328 27.72 -0.83 -19.72
N ALA A 329 27.18 -1.57 -18.75
CA ALA A 329 27.19 -1.21 -17.32
C ALA A 329 28.59 -0.79 -16.80
N ASP A 330 28.84 0.51 -16.72
CA ASP A 330 30.13 1.11 -16.38
C ASP A 330 30.13 1.80 -15.01
N GLY A 331 28.98 1.77 -14.33
CA GLY A 331 28.79 2.29 -12.98
C GLY A 331 28.71 3.81 -12.94
N LYS A 332 28.45 4.46 -14.07
CA LYS A 332 28.23 5.89 -14.20
C LYS A 332 26.84 6.13 -14.75
N LYS A 333 26.24 7.27 -14.38
CA LYS A 333 24.93 7.67 -14.86
C LYS A 333 25.04 8.34 -16.22
N GLN A 334 24.40 7.76 -17.23
CA GLN A 334 24.23 8.34 -18.57
C GLN A 334 22.78 8.80 -18.79
N ALA A 335 22.60 9.77 -19.68
CA ALA A 335 21.29 10.38 -19.94
C ALA A 335 20.24 9.41 -20.52
N ASP A 336 20.68 8.39 -21.24
CA ASP A 336 19.87 7.34 -21.86
C ASP A 336 19.65 6.11 -20.97
N GLU A 337 20.12 6.15 -19.72
CA GLU A 337 19.95 5.08 -18.73
C GLU A 337 18.88 5.40 -17.66
N PHE A 338 18.24 6.56 -17.79
CA PHE A 338 17.14 6.97 -16.91
C PHE A 338 15.80 6.59 -17.51
N HIS A 339 14.92 6.08 -16.64
CA HIS A 339 13.60 5.59 -17.03
C HIS A 339 12.54 6.05 -16.03
N THR A 340 11.30 6.26 -16.47
CA THR A 340 10.14 6.38 -15.58
C THR A 340 9.43 5.05 -15.53
N VAL A 341 9.41 4.39 -14.37
CA VAL A 341 8.78 3.08 -14.18
C VAL A 341 7.51 3.22 -13.35
N ALA A 342 6.49 2.46 -13.73
CA ALA A 342 5.25 2.29 -12.97
C ALA A 342 5.16 0.85 -12.45
N MET A 343 4.84 0.68 -11.17
CA MET A 343 4.53 -0.63 -10.58
C MET A 343 3.13 -0.62 -9.99
N ILE A 344 2.35 -1.67 -10.22
CA ILE A 344 1.00 -1.79 -9.70
C ILE A 344 0.83 -3.07 -8.88
N SER A 345 -0.08 -3.00 -7.92
CA SER A 345 -0.53 -4.15 -7.14
C SER A 345 -2.02 -4.38 -7.41
N GLU A 346 -2.48 -5.60 -7.26
CA GLU A 346 -3.88 -5.98 -7.49
C GLU A 346 -4.74 -5.81 -6.25
N ARG A 347 -4.14 -5.65 -5.06
CA ARG A 347 -4.85 -5.57 -3.77
C ARG A 347 -5.88 -6.69 -3.61
N GLY A 348 -7.16 -6.37 -3.46
CA GLY A 348 -8.21 -7.36 -3.28
C GLY A 348 -8.43 -8.26 -4.50
N GLY A 349 -7.94 -7.86 -5.69
CA GLY A 349 -8.16 -8.63 -6.91
C GLY A 349 -7.20 -9.79 -7.13
N GLY A 350 -6.02 -9.77 -6.53
CA GLY A 350 -5.00 -10.77 -6.77
C GLY A 350 -3.76 -10.66 -5.86
N GLN A 351 -2.75 -11.45 -6.16
CA GLN A 351 -1.57 -11.68 -5.29
C GLN A 351 -0.28 -11.17 -5.93
N ARG A 352 -0.35 -10.56 -7.12
CA ARG A 352 0.82 -10.19 -7.91
C ARG A 352 1.05 -8.68 -7.88
N TYR A 353 2.27 -8.37 -8.30
CA TYR A 353 2.75 -7.06 -8.66
C TYR A 353 3.21 -7.12 -10.12
N MET A 354 3.08 -6.00 -10.81
CA MET A 354 3.57 -5.85 -12.17
C MET A 354 4.33 -4.54 -12.32
N ALA A 355 5.42 -4.55 -13.08
CA ALA A 355 6.17 -3.35 -13.44
C ALA A 355 6.14 -3.09 -14.96
N LEU A 356 6.00 -1.81 -15.31
CA LEU A 356 6.00 -1.29 -16.67
C LEU A 356 7.01 -0.15 -16.78
N ASP A 357 7.80 -0.15 -17.85
CA ASP A 357 8.49 1.06 -18.30
C ASP A 357 7.45 1.96 -18.99
N VAL A 358 7.25 3.15 -18.41
CA VAL A 358 6.32 4.16 -18.90
C VAL A 358 7.04 5.46 -19.29
N THR A 359 8.35 5.36 -19.55
CA THR A 359 9.17 6.46 -20.08
C THR A 359 8.56 7.04 -21.34
N ASN A 360 8.07 6.18 -22.25
CA ASN A 360 7.30 6.59 -23.42
C ASN A 360 5.79 6.33 -23.16
N PRO A 361 4.96 7.38 -23.05
CA PRO A 361 3.54 7.23 -22.71
C PRO A 361 2.74 6.52 -23.82
N TRP A 362 3.24 6.50 -25.05
CA TRP A 362 2.66 5.77 -26.19
C TRP A 362 3.37 4.44 -26.48
N GLY A 363 4.28 4.03 -25.59
CA GLY A 363 5.11 2.84 -25.73
C GLY A 363 4.30 1.55 -25.84
N MET A 364 3.24 1.43 -25.04
CA MET A 364 2.34 0.27 -25.05
C MET A 364 1.72 0.03 -26.45
N LYS A 365 1.30 1.11 -27.12
CA LYS A 365 0.67 1.05 -28.45
C LYS A 365 1.69 0.88 -29.59
N THR A 366 2.92 1.33 -29.38
CA THR A 366 3.95 1.37 -30.44
C THR A 366 4.95 0.21 -30.35
N ALA A 367 4.95 -0.54 -29.25
CA ALA A 367 5.72 -1.77 -29.10
C ALA A 367 5.36 -2.79 -30.19
N GLY A 368 6.37 -3.47 -30.74
CA GLY A 368 6.19 -4.46 -31.81
C GLY A 368 6.08 -3.89 -33.22
N LEU A 369 5.96 -2.57 -33.40
CA LEU A 369 6.13 -1.93 -34.71
C LEU A 369 7.60 -2.03 -35.15
N GLU A 370 7.86 -2.24 -36.44
CA GLU A 370 9.23 -2.35 -36.98
C GLU A 370 10.14 -1.14 -36.64
N THR A 371 9.54 0.02 -36.39
CA THR A 371 10.24 1.26 -36.05
C THR A 371 10.52 1.44 -34.56
N SER A 372 10.07 0.53 -33.70
CA SER A 372 10.16 0.65 -32.24
C SER A 372 10.95 -0.52 -31.63
N THR A 373 11.90 -0.19 -30.77
CA THR A 373 12.62 -1.15 -29.92
C THR A 373 12.17 -1.09 -28.46
N TYR A 374 11.08 -0.36 -28.18
CA TYR A 374 10.61 -0.12 -26.83
C TYR A 374 9.94 -1.37 -26.24
N GLN A 375 10.30 -1.72 -25.01
CA GLN A 375 9.77 -2.87 -24.28
C GLN A 375 9.03 -2.36 -23.03
N PRO A 376 7.72 -2.05 -23.15
CA PRO A 376 6.96 -1.42 -22.06
C PRO A 376 6.73 -2.34 -20.86
N PHE A 377 6.65 -3.66 -21.05
CA PHE A 377 6.46 -4.60 -19.96
C PHE A 377 7.82 -5.04 -19.39
N LEU A 378 7.98 -4.96 -18.07
CA LEU A 378 9.25 -5.36 -17.42
C LEU A 378 9.14 -6.75 -16.80
N TRP A 379 8.18 -6.96 -15.89
CA TRP A 379 8.03 -8.23 -15.18
C TRP A 379 6.74 -8.30 -14.37
N MET A 380 6.37 -9.52 -13.99
CA MET A 380 5.43 -9.82 -12.91
C MET A 380 6.12 -10.51 -11.72
N TYR A 381 5.65 -10.23 -10.51
CA TYR A 381 6.22 -10.79 -9.30
C TYR A 381 5.15 -11.12 -8.23
N PRO A 382 5.24 -12.28 -7.55
CA PRO A 382 6.04 -13.44 -7.97
C PRO A 382 5.58 -13.94 -9.36
N ASN A 383 6.32 -14.83 -10.03
CA ASN A 383 5.83 -15.53 -11.22
C ASN A 383 4.94 -16.71 -10.85
N ALA A 384 4.06 -17.16 -11.75
CA ALA A 384 3.01 -18.13 -11.46
C ALA A 384 3.55 -19.42 -10.80
N CYS A 385 4.69 -19.89 -11.31
CA CYS A 385 5.35 -21.13 -10.91
C CYS A 385 6.42 -20.97 -9.83
N ASP A 386 6.67 -19.74 -9.34
CA ASP A 386 7.62 -19.50 -8.26
C ASP A 386 7.13 -20.14 -6.96
N SER A 387 8.05 -20.72 -6.19
CA SER A 387 7.73 -21.30 -4.87
C SER A 387 7.14 -20.26 -3.90
N GLU A 388 7.51 -19.00 -4.10
CA GLU A 388 7.05 -17.84 -3.37
C GLU A 388 5.58 -17.53 -3.66
N ALA A 389 5.08 -17.78 -4.87
CA ALA A 389 3.70 -17.51 -5.25
C ALA A 389 2.68 -18.19 -4.33
N TYR A 390 3.02 -19.36 -3.78
CA TYR A 390 2.16 -20.09 -2.84
C TYR A 390 2.10 -19.47 -1.43
N ASN A 391 3.07 -18.61 -1.11
CA ASN A 391 3.19 -17.95 0.18
C ASN A 391 2.73 -16.49 0.14
N PHE A 392 2.47 -15.91 -1.04
CA PHE A 392 1.92 -14.56 -1.16
C PHE A 392 0.44 -14.52 -0.79
N GLY A 393 0.08 -13.48 -0.05
CA GLY A 393 -1.30 -13.06 0.15
C GLY A 393 -1.73 -12.09 -0.95
N GLN A 394 -2.92 -11.55 -0.82
CA GLN A 394 -3.41 -10.47 -1.67
C GLN A 394 -2.47 -9.25 -1.58
N SER A 395 -2.09 -8.64 -2.71
CA SER A 395 -1.05 -7.60 -2.78
C SER A 395 -1.57 -6.23 -2.32
N TRP A 396 -1.87 -6.10 -1.03
CA TRP A 396 -2.59 -4.96 -0.40
C TRP A 396 -1.85 -3.62 -0.32
N MET A 397 -0.76 -3.47 -1.07
CA MET A 397 0.12 -2.33 -0.99
C MET A 397 -0.59 -1.03 -1.37
N ASN A 398 -0.67 -0.09 -0.43
CA ASN A 398 -1.13 1.27 -0.67
C ASN A 398 -0.25 2.27 0.07
N PHE A 399 0.18 3.31 -0.64
CA PHE A 399 1.19 4.26 -0.17
C PHE A 399 0.72 5.72 -0.31
N SER A 400 -0.18 6.02 -1.26
CA SER A 400 -0.65 7.38 -1.54
C SER A 400 -1.28 8.05 -0.30
N PRO A 401 -0.97 9.33 -0.03
CA PRO A 401 -0.18 10.28 -0.83
C PRO A 401 1.32 10.28 -0.51
N LYS A 402 1.82 9.32 0.28
CA LYS A 402 3.27 9.22 0.56
C LYS A 402 4.04 8.89 -0.74
N PRO A 403 5.36 9.05 -0.76
CA PRO A 403 6.20 8.54 -1.84
C PRO A 403 6.10 7.00 -1.94
N PRO A 404 6.09 6.39 -3.14
CA PRO A 404 6.12 4.94 -3.30
C PRO A 404 7.37 4.28 -2.72
N SER A 405 7.32 2.98 -2.42
CA SER A 405 8.44 2.19 -1.89
C SER A 405 9.41 1.73 -2.99
N ILE A 406 9.82 2.67 -3.86
CA ILE A 406 10.80 2.46 -4.95
C ILE A 406 12.01 3.36 -4.69
N GLY A 407 13.22 2.84 -4.75
CA GLY A 407 14.41 3.66 -4.52
C GLY A 407 15.73 2.91 -4.61
N PRO A 408 16.86 3.63 -4.54
CA PRO A 408 18.18 3.04 -4.65
C PRO A 408 18.66 2.44 -3.33
N VAL A 409 19.37 1.31 -3.45
CA VAL A 409 20.16 0.67 -2.38
C VAL A 409 21.58 0.40 -2.88
N ARG A 410 22.47 0.07 -1.94
CA ARG A 410 23.87 -0.23 -2.21
C ARG A 410 24.11 -1.74 -2.20
N LEU A 411 24.69 -2.28 -3.28
CA LEU A 411 25.21 -3.66 -3.30
C LEU A 411 26.72 -3.65 -3.34
N LYS A 412 27.37 -4.45 -2.48
CA LYS A 412 28.83 -4.53 -2.42
C LYS A 412 29.42 -4.99 -3.76
N ASN A 413 30.40 -4.25 -4.26
CA ASN A 413 31.15 -4.58 -5.48
C ASN A 413 32.58 -4.00 -5.39
N ASP A 414 33.53 -4.85 -5.01
CA ASP A 414 34.94 -4.48 -4.84
C ASP A 414 35.64 -4.09 -6.16
N ASN A 415 35.02 -4.34 -7.32
CA ASN A 415 35.56 -3.91 -8.61
C ASN A 415 35.26 -2.43 -8.92
N ARG A 416 34.39 -1.78 -8.14
CA ARG A 416 34.11 -0.34 -8.27
C ARG A 416 35.03 0.44 -7.33
N ALA A 417 35.50 1.60 -7.76
CA ALA A 417 36.36 2.47 -6.93
C ALA A 417 35.70 2.84 -5.58
N ARG A 418 34.37 3.01 -5.58
CA ARG A 418 33.55 3.27 -4.39
C ARG A 418 33.22 2.03 -3.55
N GLY A 419 33.52 0.82 -4.04
CA GLY A 419 33.27 -0.46 -3.35
C GLY A 419 31.84 -1.01 -3.45
N TRP A 420 30.95 -0.37 -4.21
CA TRP A 420 29.55 -0.79 -4.35
C TRP A 420 28.92 -0.36 -5.69
N ASP A 421 27.83 -1.02 -6.04
CA ASP A 421 26.92 -0.71 -7.13
C ASP A 421 25.61 -0.12 -6.57
N GLU A 422 25.12 0.94 -7.20
CA GLU A 422 23.76 1.42 -6.95
C GLU A 422 22.79 0.55 -7.74
N ARG A 423 21.74 0.10 -7.05
CA ARG A 423 20.65 -0.69 -7.61
C ARG A 423 19.33 -0.10 -7.20
N TRP A 424 18.44 0.06 -8.16
CA TRP A 424 17.09 0.56 -7.93
C TRP A 424 16.18 -0.62 -7.64
N ILE A 425 15.45 -0.53 -6.54
CA ILE A 425 14.63 -1.62 -6.03
C ILE A 425 13.23 -1.13 -5.72
N THR A 426 12.35 -2.11 -5.50
CA THR A 426 11.06 -1.92 -4.86
C THR A 426 10.94 -2.83 -3.64
N PHE A 427 10.35 -2.33 -2.57
CA PHE A 427 10.10 -3.09 -1.34
C PHE A 427 8.64 -3.55 -1.32
N LEU A 428 8.42 -4.86 -1.48
CA LEU A 428 7.11 -5.46 -1.57
C LEU A 428 6.69 -6.07 -0.23
N ASN A 429 5.42 -5.93 0.11
CA ASN A 429 4.83 -6.70 1.20
C ASN A 429 4.42 -8.10 0.72
N GLY A 430 4.41 -9.06 1.63
CA GLY A 430 3.97 -10.43 1.33
C GLY A 430 2.47 -10.54 1.11
N GLY A 431 1.69 -9.56 1.56
CA GLY A 431 0.27 -9.44 1.29
C GLY A 431 -0.64 -9.80 2.46
N TYR A 432 -1.91 -9.50 2.28
CA TYR A 432 -3.00 -9.84 3.20
C TYR A 432 -3.49 -11.27 2.97
N SER A 433 -3.73 -12.02 4.03
CA SER A 433 -4.53 -13.24 3.93
C SER A 433 -5.48 -13.32 5.13
N ASN A 434 -6.75 -13.61 4.86
CA ASN A 434 -7.79 -13.77 5.88
C ASN A 434 -7.55 -15.00 6.77
N ASP A 435 -6.93 -16.04 6.22
CA ASP A 435 -6.58 -17.29 6.91
C ASP A 435 -5.29 -17.20 7.74
N LEU A 436 -4.53 -16.11 7.59
CA LEU A 436 -3.18 -15.88 8.11
C LEU A 436 -2.15 -16.95 7.71
N LEU A 437 -2.44 -17.81 6.73
CA LEU A 437 -1.52 -18.85 6.26
C LEU A 437 -0.50 -18.30 5.27
N ARG A 438 -0.80 -17.17 4.62
CA ARG A 438 0.02 -16.53 3.58
C ARG A 438 0.40 -15.11 3.95
N GLY A 439 1.26 -14.51 3.14
CA GLY A 439 1.70 -13.12 3.22
C GLY A 439 2.70 -12.80 4.33
N ARG A 440 3.28 -13.82 4.98
CA ARG A 440 4.23 -13.68 6.09
C ARG A 440 5.65 -13.38 5.60
N GLY A 441 5.81 -12.31 4.86
CA GLY A 441 7.10 -11.94 4.31
C GLY A 441 7.18 -10.50 3.84
N VAL A 442 8.41 -10.04 3.61
CA VAL A 442 8.72 -8.83 2.85
C VAL A 442 9.85 -9.13 1.88
N TYR A 443 9.84 -8.46 0.73
CA TYR A 443 10.69 -8.81 -0.41
C TYR A 443 11.31 -7.55 -1.00
N LEU A 444 12.60 -7.62 -1.33
CA LEU A 444 13.31 -6.58 -2.06
C LEU A 444 13.58 -7.09 -3.48
N VAL A 445 12.97 -6.43 -4.45
CA VAL A 445 13.02 -6.83 -5.87
C VAL A 445 13.67 -5.71 -6.67
N ASP A 446 14.56 -6.05 -7.60
CA ASP A 446 15.09 -5.09 -8.57
C ASP A 446 13.94 -4.58 -9.45
N ILE A 447 13.74 -3.25 -9.47
CA ILE A 447 12.57 -2.66 -10.13
C ILE A 447 12.64 -2.79 -11.65
N TRP A 448 13.84 -2.97 -12.23
CA TRP A 448 14.02 -3.10 -13.66
C TRP A 448 13.90 -4.56 -14.12
N THR A 449 14.51 -5.51 -13.38
CA THR A 449 14.60 -6.91 -13.83
C THR A 449 13.60 -7.86 -13.17
N GLY A 450 13.00 -7.49 -12.04
CA GLY A 450 12.16 -8.40 -11.26
C GLY A 450 12.95 -9.40 -10.42
N GLU A 451 14.29 -9.31 -10.40
CA GLU A 451 15.14 -10.20 -9.60
C GLU A 451 14.93 -9.93 -8.11
N ARG A 452 14.59 -10.96 -7.34
CA ARG A 452 14.58 -10.87 -5.87
C ARG A 452 16.01 -10.80 -5.32
N LEU A 453 16.42 -9.63 -4.86
CA LEU A 453 17.73 -9.39 -4.25
C LEU A 453 17.78 -9.82 -2.79
N TRP A 454 16.69 -9.68 -2.04
CA TRP A 454 16.60 -10.03 -0.63
C TRP A 454 15.17 -10.35 -0.20
N SER A 455 15.00 -11.13 0.86
CA SER A 455 13.70 -11.35 1.47
C SER A 455 13.82 -11.69 2.96
N PHE A 456 12.76 -11.41 3.70
CA PHE A 456 12.58 -11.84 5.07
C PHE A 456 11.20 -12.48 5.19
N VAL A 457 11.19 -13.81 5.28
CA VAL A 457 9.98 -14.64 5.21
C VAL A 457 9.94 -15.56 6.43
N ALA A 458 8.80 -15.60 7.13
CA ALA A 458 8.60 -16.55 8.22
C ALA A 458 8.30 -17.95 7.68
N GLU A 459 9.02 -18.96 8.15
CA GLU A 459 8.84 -20.34 7.70
C GLU A 459 8.01 -21.13 8.71
N MET A 460 6.78 -21.56 8.43
CA MET A 460 5.95 -22.31 9.42
C MET A 460 6.61 -23.59 9.96
N ASP A 461 6.17 -24.08 11.13
CA ASP A 461 6.82 -25.21 11.80
C ASP A 461 6.78 -26.48 10.93
N ALA A 462 7.95 -27.01 10.60
CA ALA A 462 8.12 -28.26 9.85
C ALA A 462 8.20 -29.46 10.82
N ALA A 463 7.07 -30.01 11.30
CA ALA A 463 7.11 -31.27 12.04
C ALA A 463 5.82 -32.11 11.98
N ASP A 464 5.99 -33.43 11.77
CA ASP A 464 4.96 -34.48 11.87
C ASP A 464 4.89 -35.14 13.28
N GLY A 465 5.57 -34.59 14.28
CA GLY A 465 5.56 -35.14 15.64
C GLY A 465 6.66 -34.54 16.50
N GLY A 466 6.28 -34.03 17.69
CA GLY A 466 7.16 -33.29 18.61
C GLY A 466 7.10 -31.78 18.36
N GLY A 467 6.82 -31.01 19.42
CA GLY A 467 6.65 -29.56 19.37
C GLY A 467 7.79 -28.85 18.64
N GLY A 468 7.44 -27.94 17.74
CA GLY A 468 8.38 -27.14 16.98
C GLY A 468 9.39 -26.47 17.91
N LYS A 469 10.67 -26.54 17.54
CA LYS A 469 11.72 -25.79 18.22
C LYS A 469 11.40 -24.31 18.04
N GLY A 470 10.87 -23.67 19.07
CA GLY A 470 11.19 -22.26 19.32
C GLY A 470 12.68 -22.22 19.63
N GLY A 471 13.52 -22.10 18.60
CA GLY A 471 14.94 -21.91 18.78
C GLY A 471 15.17 -20.58 19.49
N ALA A 472 16.12 -20.54 20.43
CA ALA A 472 16.63 -19.29 21.00
C ALA A 472 17.48 -18.48 20.00
N ASP A 473 17.51 -18.90 18.73
CA ASP A 473 18.19 -18.24 17.63
C ASP A 473 17.31 -17.19 16.96
N TYR A 474 17.94 -16.35 16.14
CA TYR A 474 17.30 -15.24 15.45
C TYR A 474 16.13 -15.70 14.56
N GLU A 475 16.27 -16.82 13.87
CA GLU A 475 15.26 -17.37 12.97
C GLU A 475 13.97 -17.73 13.74
N GLY A 476 14.08 -18.52 14.80
CA GLY A 476 12.91 -18.97 15.56
C GLY A 476 12.31 -17.89 16.48
N SER A 477 13.14 -17.03 17.06
CA SER A 477 12.71 -16.02 18.04
C SER A 477 12.28 -14.69 17.41
N VAL A 478 12.83 -14.36 16.23
CA VAL A 478 12.57 -13.10 15.52
C VAL A 478 11.87 -13.39 14.20
N ARG A 479 12.57 -13.93 13.18
CA ARG A 479 12.04 -14.08 11.81
C ARG A 479 10.68 -14.77 11.75
N ASP A 480 10.57 -15.91 12.41
CA ASP A 480 9.39 -16.78 12.33
C ASP A 480 8.17 -16.26 13.10
N MET A 481 8.32 -15.13 13.79
CA MET A 481 7.25 -14.41 14.47
C MET A 481 6.44 -13.53 13.51
N LEU A 482 6.96 -13.20 12.33
CA LEU A 482 6.29 -12.38 11.33
C LEU A 482 4.90 -12.92 10.99
N ALA A 483 3.90 -12.05 11.13
CA ALA A 483 2.54 -12.29 10.67
C ALA A 483 2.37 -11.80 9.23
N PRO A 484 1.22 -12.04 8.57
CA PRO A 484 0.99 -11.50 7.23
C PRO A 484 1.20 -9.99 7.20
N VAL A 485 1.84 -9.48 6.15
CA VAL A 485 2.20 -8.07 6.01
C VAL A 485 1.35 -7.44 4.92
N ALA A 486 0.29 -6.72 5.31
CA ALA A 486 -0.59 -6.01 4.39
C ALA A 486 -0.20 -4.54 4.19
N ALA A 487 0.47 -3.93 5.16
CA ALA A 487 0.91 -2.53 5.06
C ALA A 487 2.00 -2.35 4.00
N ALA A 488 2.03 -1.20 3.33
CA ALA A 488 3.15 -0.86 2.46
C ALA A 488 4.40 -0.56 3.31
N PRO A 489 5.60 -1.05 2.93
CA PRO A 489 6.81 -0.78 3.70
C PRO A 489 7.28 0.67 3.52
N ALA A 490 7.55 1.38 4.62
CA ALA A 490 8.07 2.75 4.59
C ALA A 490 9.60 2.73 4.52
N MET A 491 10.17 3.13 3.38
CA MET A 491 11.62 3.20 3.17
C MET A 491 12.18 4.54 3.62
N LEU A 492 13.35 4.52 4.27
CA LEU A 492 13.99 5.70 4.87
C LEU A 492 15.50 5.71 4.63
N ASP A 493 16.02 6.88 4.27
CA ASP A 493 17.45 7.23 4.20
C ASP A 493 17.81 7.93 5.51
N VAL A 494 18.49 7.19 6.39
CA VAL A 494 18.76 7.61 7.78
C VAL A 494 20.13 7.15 8.28
N GLY A 495 20.83 6.34 7.48
CA GLY A 495 22.17 5.84 7.79
C GLY A 495 22.23 4.94 9.00
N ALA A 496 23.41 4.87 9.60
CA ALA A 496 23.68 4.09 10.82
C ALA A 496 22.88 4.56 12.06
N MET A 497 22.41 5.81 12.09
CA MET A 497 21.71 6.44 13.23
C MET A 497 22.45 6.34 14.58
N GLN A 498 23.78 6.31 14.54
CA GLN A 498 24.66 6.32 15.73
C GLN A 498 25.02 7.74 16.19
N SER A 499 24.55 8.76 15.47
CA SER A 499 24.77 10.18 15.77
C SER A 499 23.45 10.95 15.71
N ILE A 500 23.42 12.19 16.22
CA ILE A 500 22.24 13.07 16.12
C ILE A 500 21.90 13.47 14.67
N LYS A 501 22.78 13.18 13.71
CA LYS A 501 22.60 13.47 12.28
C LYS A 501 22.44 12.16 11.51
N ALA A 502 21.38 12.09 10.71
CA ALA A 502 21.35 11.14 9.60
C ALA A 502 22.43 11.52 8.58
N ASP A 503 23.00 10.53 7.92
CA ASP A 503 23.94 10.72 6.81
C ASP A 503 23.24 11.29 5.57
N GLN A 504 21.97 10.91 5.33
CA GLN A 504 21.15 11.36 4.20
C GLN A 504 21.92 11.24 2.88
N ASP A 505 22.50 10.07 2.65
CA ASP A 505 23.45 9.83 1.56
C ASP A 505 22.76 9.57 0.21
N GLY A 506 21.42 9.61 0.20
CA GLY A 506 20.55 9.39 -0.93
C GLY A 506 20.09 7.93 -1.08
N PHE A 507 20.66 7.00 -0.32
CA PHE A 507 20.33 5.58 -0.38
C PHE A 507 19.40 5.18 0.75
N PHE A 508 18.50 4.24 0.47
CA PHE A 508 17.61 3.74 1.50
C PHE A 508 18.32 2.73 2.39
N ASP A 509 18.26 2.96 3.71
CA ASP A 509 18.98 2.19 4.72
C ASP A 509 18.05 1.44 5.68
N THR A 510 16.81 1.90 5.81
CA THR A 510 15.86 1.40 6.80
C THR A 510 14.49 1.23 6.20
N VAL A 511 13.80 0.17 6.59
CA VAL A 511 12.38 0.02 6.33
C VAL A 511 11.61 -0.18 7.63
N VAL A 512 10.45 0.45 7.73
CA VAL A 512 9.50 0.27 8.83
C VAL A 512 8.17 -0.23 8.27
N VAL A 513 7.62 -1.31 8.84
CA VAL A 513 6.33 -1.86 8.40
C VAL A 513 5.58 -2.54 9.55
N GLY A 514 4.26 -2.39 9.58
CA GLY A 514 3.39 -3.10 10.51
C GLY A 514 2.81 -4.39 9.90
N ASP A 515 2.46 -5.36 10.75
CA ASP A 515 1.85 -6.62 10.30
C ASP A 515 0.45 -6.87 10.92
N LEU A 516 -0.22 -7.92 10.44
CA LEU A 516 -1.54 -8.31 10.95
C LEU A 516 -1.50 -8.88 12.37
N GLY A 517 -0.31 -9.21 12.88
CA GLY A 517 -0.07 -9.76 14.22
C GLY A 517 0.07 -8.69 15.30
N GLY A 518 -0.15 -7.42 14.99
CA GLY A 518 0.03 -6.30 15.92
C GLY A 518 1.49 -6.06 16.26
N GLN A 519 2.39 -6.29 15.30
CA GLN A 519 3.82 -6.04 15.45
C GLN A 519 4.29 -4.99 14.44
N VAL A 520 5.34 -4.25 14.80
CA VAL A 520 6.01 -3.30 13.90
C VAL A 520 7.46 -3.68 13.78
N TRP A 521 7.91 -3.81 12.54
CA TRP A 521 9.21 -4.32 12.15
C TRP A 521 10.09 -3.20 11.63
N VAL A 522 11.38 -3.28 11.97
CA VAL A 522 12.44 -2.46 11.40
C VAL A 522 13.39 -3.40 10.66
N PHE A 523 13.67 -3.08 9.39
CA PHE A 523 14.68 -3.76 8.57
C PHE A 523 15.83 -2.82 8.28
N ARG A 524 17.06 -3.34 8.30
CA ARG A 524 18.29 -2.54 8.18
C ARG A 524 19.14 -3.03 7.02
N MET A 525 19.48 -2.08 6.15
CA MET A 525 20.24 -2.25 4.91
C MET A 525 21.26 -1.11 4.67
N TYR A 526 21.71 -0.45 5.75
CA TYR A 526 22.67 0.65 5.67
C TYR A 526 24.08 0.19 5.24
N GLU A 527 24.46 -1.05 5.51
CA GLU A 527 25.69 -1.61 4.94
C GLU A 527 25.44 -2.11 3.51
N PRO A 528 26.35 -1.87 2.57
CA PRO A 528 26.24 -2.41 1.22
C PRO A 528 25.98 -3.92 1.22
N GLY A 529 24.95 -4.33 0.50
CA GLY A 529 24.46 -5.71 0.48
C GLY A 529 25.47 -6.68 -0.12
N ILE A 530 25.82 -7.73 0.62
CA ILE A 530 26.72 -8.79 0.17
C ILE A 530 25.89 -9.89 -0.51
N LYS A 531 25.89 -9.87 -1.84
CA LYS A 531 25.20 -10.85 -2.70
C LYS A 531 26.20 -11.90 -3.25
N PRO A 532 26.11 -13.17 -2.86
CA PRO A 532 26.81 -14.27 -3.53
C PRO A 532 26.34 -14.41 -4.99
N ALA A 533 27.16 -15.01 -5.87
CA ALA A 533 26.85 -15.13 -7.29
C ALA A 533 25.46 -15.73 -7.58
N ASP A 534 25.08 -16.81 -6.88
CA ASP A 534 23.81 -17.53 -7.07
C ASP A 534 22.84 -17.34 -5.88
N GLY A 535 22.95 -16.21 -5.16
CA GLY A 535 22.25 -16.02 -3.89
C GLY A 535 21.59 -14.65 -3.72
N GLN A 536 20.86 -14.53 -2.61
CA GLN A 536 20.32 -13.26 -2.11
C GLN A 536 21.35 -12.56 -1.21
N VAL A 537 21.11 -11.29 -0.92
CA VAL A 537 21.90 -10.52 0.07
C VAL A 537 21.85 -11.20 1.45
N THR A 538 22.99 -11.25 2.13
CA THR A 538 23.16 -12.06 3.37
C THR A 538 23.36 -11.25 4.65
N ASN A 539 23.65 -9.96 4.55
CA ASN A 539 23.99 -9.08 5.69
C ASN A 539 22.91 -8.05 6.02
N TRP A 540 21.68 -8.25 5.56
CA TRP A 540 20.54 -7.41 5.93
C TRP A 540 19.60 -8.17 6.86
N PHE A 541 19.11 -7.47 7.89
CA PHE A 541 18.42 -8.08 9.03
C PHE A 541 17.15 -7.30 9.39
N GLY A 542 16.26 -7.93 10.15
CA GLY A 542 14.99 -7.37 10.62
C GLY A 542 14.65 -7.79 12.04
N ALA A 543 14.02 -6.91 12.79
CA ALA A 543 13.60 -7.17 14.17
C ALA A 543 12.38 -6.33 14.57
N ARG A 544 11.65 -6.75 15.60
CA ARG A 544 10.44 -6.03 16.06
C ARG A 544 10.82 -4.82 16.89
N ALA A 545 10.30 -3.66 16.51
CA ALA A 545 10.38 -2.43 17.29
C ALA A 545 9.25 -2.32 18.32
N LEU A 546 8.07 -2.87 18.00
CA LEU A 546 6.85 -2.85 18.81
C LEU A 546 6.13 -4.19 18.69
N GLU A 547 5.57 -4.66 19.80
CA GLU A 547 4.59 -5.75 19.84
C GLU A 547 3.47 -5.37 20.82
N LEU A 548 2.22 -5.35 20.34
CA LEU A 548 1.05 -5.13 21.20
C LEU A 548 0.87 -6.30 22.18
N ASP A 549 0.54 -6.02 23.43
CA ASP A 549 0.45 -7.00 24.53
C ASP A 549 1.61 -8.02 24.50
N ARG A 550 2.84 -7.49 24.43
CA ARG A 550 4.08 -8.28 24.34
C ARG A 550 4.08 -9.49 25.28
N SER A 551 4.39 -10.66 24.73
CA SER A 551 4.65 -11.89 25.49
C SER A 551 6.06 -12.39 25.23
N ASP A 552 6.86 -12.51 26.29
CA ASP A 552 8.23 -13.03 26.23
C ASP A 552 8.32 -14.54 26.48
N SER A 553 7.21 -15.17 26.89
CA SER A 553 7.15 -16.60 27.20
C SER A 553 6.49 -17.44 26.10
N ASP A 554 5.90 -16.82 25.07
CA ASP A 554 5.09 -17.53 24.07
C ASP A 554 6.00 -18.21 23.04
N THR A 555 5.91 -19.54 22.95
CA THR A 555 6.44 -20.26 21.80
C THR A 555 5.64 -19.89 20.56
N ARG A 556 6.22 -20.13 19.38
CA ARG A 556 5.55 -19.92 18.09
C ARG A 556 4.14 -20.53 17.99
N SER A 557 3.92 -21.62 18.71
CA SER A 557 2.69 -22.41 18.80
C SER A 557 1.77 -22.06 19.98
N ASP A 558 2.01 -20.97 20.72
CA ASP A 558 1.07 -20.46 21.74
C ASP A 558 1.04 -18.93 21.82
N ARG A 559 1.13 -18.27 20.65
CA ARG A 559 1.15 -16.80 20.52
C ARG A 559 -0.21 -16.18 20.82
N LYS A 560 -0.25 -15.19 21.71
CA LYS A 560 -1.43 -14.31 21.89
C LYS A 560 -1.71 -13.51 20.61
N LEU A 561 -2.88 -13.71 20.00
CA LEU A 561 -3.32 -12.94 18.83
C LEU A 561 -4.65 -12.21 19.09
N GLY A 562 -5.53 -12.78 19.92
CA GLY A 562 -6.85 -12.21 20.23
C GLY A 562 -6.80 -10.91 21.06
N LEU A 563 -5.65 -10.53 21.61
CA LEU A 563 -5.45 -9.26 22.29
C LEU A 563 -4.79 -8.20 21.39
N LYS A 564 -4.49 -8.55 20.15
CA LYS A 564 -3.73 -7.71 19.21
C LYS A 564 -4.63 -7.24 18.07
N THR A 565 -4.34 -6.03 17.60
CA THR A 565 -5.02 -5.38 16.49
C THR A 565 -4.02 -5.13 15.34
N PRO A 566 -4.40 -5.37 14.07
CA PRO A 566 -3.50 -5.38 12.94
C PRO A 566 -3.09 -3.97 12.52
N PHE A 567 -1.94 -3.87 11.85
CA PHE A 567 -1.50 -2.67 11.15
C PHE A 567 -1.66 -2.86 9.63
N PHE A 568 -2.43 -1.97 8.99
CA PHE A 568 -2.67 -1.98 7.54
C PHE A 568 -2.08 -0.77 6.81
N ASN A 569 -1.78 0.31 7.53
CA ASN A 569 -1.36 1.57 6.94
C ASN A 569 0.16 1.71 6.95
N ILE A 570 0.70 2.36 5.91
CA ILE A 570 2.12 2.71 5.83
C ILE A 570 2.52 3.61 7.00
N ALA A 571 3.63 3.26 7.66
CA ALA A 571 4.14 4.00 8.80
C ALA A 571 4.64 5.40 8.39
N SER A 572 4.39 6.39 9.24
CA SER A 572 4.98 7.73 9.10
C SER A 572 6.17 7.82 10.02
N ASN A 573 7.29 8.34 9.52
CA ASN A 573 8.54 8.40 10.28
C ASN A 573 9.13 9.79 10.23
N THR A 574 9.82 10.17 11.30
CA THR A 574 10.62 11.40 11.37
C THR A 574 11.84 11.16 12.27
N ILE A 575 12.89 11.95 12.08
CA ILE A 575 14.03 11.95 12.99
C ILE A 575 13.74 12.98 14.08
N GLN A 576 13.84 12.56 15.34
CA GLN A 576 13.80 13.47 16.46
C GLN A 576 15.07 14.33 16.47
N THR A 577 14.92 15.64 16.41
CA THR A 577 16.03 16.58 16.20
C THR A 577 16.95 16.71 17.41
N GLU A 578 16.47 16.47 18.63
CA GLU A 578 17.32 16.54 19.83
C GLU A 578 18.22 15.31 20.00
N THR A 579 17.80 14.16 19.48
CA THR A 579 18.44 12.87 19.78
C THR A 579 18.96 12.13 18.55
N GLY A 580 18.52 12.50 17.34
CA GLY A 580 18.74 11.73 16.11
C GLY A 580 17.96 10.43 16.05
N TRP A 581 17.03 10.20 16.97
CA TRP A 581 16.28 8.95 17.05
C TRP A 581 15.18 8.88 15.99
N LEU A 582 14.97 7.70 15.41
CA LEU A 582 13.86 7.46 14.52
C LEU A 582 12.57 7.38 15.34
N ARG A 583 11.62 8.26 15.05
CA ARG A 583 10.26 8.23 15.59
C ARG A 583 9.32 7.68 14.52
N THR A 584 8.48 6.74 14.93
CA THR A 584 7.56 6.00 14.07
C THR A 584 6.13 6.16 14.57
N PHE A 585 5.20 6.38 13.64
CA PHE A 585 3.79 6.63 13.89
C PHE A 585 2.90 5.80 12.97
N LEU A 586 1.94 5.10 13.57
CA LEU A 586 0.95 4.28 12.87
C LEU A 586 -0.17 3.88 13.82
N GLY A 587 -1.35 3.63 13.25
CA GLY A 587 -2.51 3.18 14.01
C GLY A 587 -3.00 1.82 13.55
N THR A 588 -3.65 1.11 14.46
CA THR A 588 -4.24 -0.20 14.19
C THR A 588 -5.64 -0.06 13.62
N GLY A 589 -6.04 -1.09 12.88
CA GLY A 589 -7.35 -1.19 12.24
C GLY A 589 -7.26 -2.12 11.04
N ASP A 590 -8.24 -3.01 10.91
CA ASP A 590 -8.39 -3.83 9.72
C ASP A 590 -9.02 -2.98 8.61
N LYS A 591 -8.27 -2.74 7.53
CA LYS A 591 -8.74 -1.91 6.41
C LYS A 591 -9.72 -2.66 5.51
N GLN A 592 -9.57 -3.98 5.36
CA GLN A 592 -10.51 -4.82 4.60
C GLN A 592 -11.88 -4.83 5.30
N ASN A 593 -11.86 -4.90 6.63
CA ASN A 593 -13.03 -5.01 7.49
C ASN A 593 -13.28 -3.72 8.29
N ILE A 594 -13.06 -2.56 7.66
CA ILE A 594 -13.06 -1.27 8.38
C ILE A 594 -14.45 -0.87 8.88
N ARG A 595 -15.50 -1.35 8.20
CA ARG A 595 -16.91 -1.12 8.56
C ARG A 595 -17.47 -2.19 9.51
N ASP A 596 -16.75 -3.29 9.70
CA ASP A 596 -17.21 -4.36 10.56
C ASP A 596 -17.19 -3.93 12.02
N LYS A 597 -18.17 -4.41 12.80
CA LYS A 597 -18.20 -4.26 14.25
C LYS A 597 -17.49 -5.43 14.90
N GLU A 598 -16.66 -5.17 15.91
CA GLU A 598 -15.86 -6.21 16.58
C GLU A 598 -16.74 -7.34 17.18
N THR A 599 -18.01 -7.08 17.45
CA THR A 599 -18.99 -8.04 18.01
C THR A 599 -19.74 -8.87 16.96
N SER A 600 -19.69 -8.53 15.68
CA SER A 600 -20.40 -9.25 14.61
C SER A 600 -19.51 -9.62 13.42
N ALA A 601 -18.24 -9.20 13.44
CA ALA A 601 -17.28 -9.40 12.36
C ALA A 601 -16.76 -10.84 12.21
N CYS A 602 -16.99 -11.75 13.16
CA CYS A 602 -16.42 -13.09 13.05
C CYS A 602 -17.10 -13.90 11.93
N GLY A 603 -16.32 -14.13 10.87
CA GLY A 603 -16.69 -14.91 9.68
C GLY A 603 -15.44 -15.50 9.03
N ILE A 604 -15.64 -16.32 7.98
CA ILE A 604 -14.54 -16.98 7.24
C ILE A 604 -13.64 -15.99 6.49
N ASP A 605 -14.15 -14.80 6.22
CA ASP A 605 -13.52 -13.63 5.64
C ASP A 605 -12.80 -12.76 6.67
N ASN A 606 -13.12 -12.89 7.97
CA ASN A 606 -12.48 -12.15 9.05
C ASN A 606 -12.20 -13.02 10.30
N LEU A 607 -11.25 -13.95 10.14
CA LEU A 607 -10.85 -14.86 11.22
C LEU A 607 -10.09 -14.18 12.37
N LEU A 608 -9.54 -12.98 12.14
CA LEU A 608 -8.93 -12.17 13.19
C LEU A 608 -10.00 -11.75 14.22
N ALA A 609 -11.19 -11.35 13.78
CA ALA A 609 -12.30 -11.07 14.67
C ALA A 609 -12.73 -12.32 15.46
N CYS A 610 -12.82 -13.49 14.81
CA CYS A 610 -13.08 -14.75 15.49
C CYS A 610 -12.04 -15.07 16.57
N THR A 611 -10.78 -14.75 16.30
CA THR A 611 -9.69 -14.94 17.27
C THR A 611 -9.85 -14.01 18.47
N ARG A 612 -10.25 -12.74 18.27
CA ARG A 612 -10.53 -11.79 19.38
C ARG A 612 -11.72 -12.20 20.23
N LEU A 613 -12.75 -12.80 19.63
CA LEU A 613 -13.92 -13.34 20.33
C LEU A 613 -13.64 -14.68 21.03
N GLY A 614 -12.41 -15.21 20.94
CA GLY A 614 -12.02 -16.46 21.60
C GLY A 614 -12.53 -17.73 20.92
N CYS A 615 -12.99 -17.65 19.67
CA CYS A 615 -13.44 -18.81 18.91
C CYS A 615 -12.29 -19.81 18.67
N LYS A 616 -12.66 -21.09 18.54
CA LYS A 616 -11.75 -22.14 18.08
C LYS A 616 -11.84 -22.24 16.56
N VAL A 617 -10.73 -22.04 15.86
CA VAL A 617 -10.71 -22.06 14.40
C VAL A 617 -9.59 -22.96 13.94
N LYS A 618 -9.88 -24.00 13.14
CA LYS A 618 -8.87 -24.87 12.54
C LYS A 618 -9.04 -24.92 11.03
N ILE A 619 -7.96 -24.64 10.31
CA ILE A 619 -7.90 -24.72 8.85
C ILE A 619 -6.77 -25.66 8.47
N ASP A 620 -7.06 -26.64 7.61
CA ASP A 620 -6.05 -27.47 6.96
C ASP A 620 -6.14 -27.26 5.44
N THR A 621 -5.08 -26.73 4.83
CA THR A 621 -5.00 -26.52 3.38
C THR A 621 -3.99 -27.46 2.74
N LYS A 622 -4.20 -27.73 1.45
CA LYS A 622 -3.32 -28.55 0.62
C LYS A 622 -3.20 -27.88 -0.74
N ILE A 623 -1.97 -27.58 -1.12
CA ILE A 623 -1.62 -27.05 -2.43
C ILE A 623 -0.78 -28.11 -3.13
N LYS A 624 -1.09 -28.41 -4.39
CA LYS A 624 -0.24 -29.20 -5.26
C LYS A 624 -0.06 -28.48 -6.58
N VAL A 625 1.17 -28.38 -7.04
CA VAL A 625 1.50 -27.91 -8.39
C VAL A 625 2.73 -28.68 -8.83
N ASP A 626 2.72 -29.29 -10.02
CA ASP A 626 3.91 -29.92 -10.60
C ASP A 626 4.69 -30.90 -9.69
N GLY A 627 3.97 -31.76 -8.96
CA GLY A 627 4.58 -32.69 -8.01
C GLY A 627 5.04 -32.07 -6.68
N TYR A 628 5.11 -30.74 -6.57
CA TYR A 628 5.22 -30.04 -5.28
C TYR A 628 3.89 -30.19 -4.54
N GLU A 629 3.95 -30.64 -3.28
CA GLU A 629 2.79 -30.65 -2.37
C GLU A 629 3.13 -29.87 -1.10
N LEU A 630 2.35 -28.84 -0.80
CA LEU A 630 2.41 -28.06 0.44
C LEU A 630 1.14 -28.28 1.25
N LYS A 631 1.28 -28.81 2.45
CA LYS A 631 0.18 -28.90 3.43
C LYS A 631 0.38 -27.86 4.51
N GLN A 632 -0.62 -27.03 4.76
CA GLN A 632 -0.57 -26.04 5.84
C GLN A 632 -1.71 -26.27 6.82
N THR A 633 -1.43 -26.00 8.10
CA THR A 633 -2.44 -26.06 9.17
C THR A 633 -2.29 -24.84 10.04
N ILE A 634 -3.41 -24.18 10.35
CA ILE A 634 -3.47 -23.20 11.43
C ILE A 634 -4.61 -23.53 12.39
N HIS A 635 -4.36 -23.39 13.69
CA HIS A 635 -5.33 -23.62 14.74
C HIS A 635 -5.27 -22.49 15.77
N TYR A 636 -6.41 -21.84 15.98
CA TYR A 636 -6.65 -20.82 16.99
C TYR A 636 -7.59 -21.38 18.06
N GLU A 637 -7.33 -21.05 19.32
CA GLU A 637 -8.19 -21.41 20.45
C GLU A 637 -7.96 -20.40 21.57
N ASP A 638 -9.06 -19.85 22.12
CA ASP A 638 -9.05 -18.88 23.22
C ASP A 638 -8.15 -17.67 22.94
N GLY A 639 -8.21 -17.14 21.71
CA GLY A 639 -7.41 -15.99 21.29
C GLY A 639 -5.91 -16.27 21.11
N ARG A 640 -5.49 -17.54 21.06
CA ARG A 640 -4.09 -17.92 20.89
C ARG A 640 -3.90 -18.83 19.68
N VAL A 641 -2.80 -18.65 18.97
CA VAL A 641 -2.37 -19.59 17.92
C VAL A 641 -1.81 -20.83 18.61
N LYS A 642 -2.53 -21.97 18.54
CA LYS A 642 -2.11 -23.26 19.12
C LYS A 642 -1.28 -24.11 18.15
N ASN A 643 -1.45 -23.90 16.85
CA ASN A 643 -0.73 -24.64 15.83
C ASN A 643 -0.58 -23.78 14.57
N SER A 644 0.60 -23.81 13.95
CA SER A 644 0.89 -23.13 12.67
C SER A 644 1.99 -23.91 11.95
N ARG A 645 1.61 -24.81 11.05
CA ARG A 645 2.53 -25.75 10.38
C ARG A 645 2.46 -25.62 8.88
N ALA A 646 3.59 -25.82 8.23
CA ALA A 646 3.65 -26.11 6.82
C ALA A 646 4.57 -27.29 6.58
N LYS A 647 4.14 -28.22 5.73
CA LYS A 647 4.93 -29.38 5.33
C LYS A 647 5.02 -29.44 3.81
N PRO A 648 6.17 -29.06 3.23
CA PRO A 648 6.47 -29.37 1.84
C PRO A 648 6.82 -30.86 1.71
N LYS A 649 6.40 -31.51 0.62
CA LYS A 649 6.72 -32.91 0.31
C LYS A 649 7.43 -33.00 -1.04
N ASP A 650 8.74 -32.73 -1.04
CA ASP A 650 9.78 -32.99 -2.05
C ASP A 650 9.63 -32.58 -3.54
N LYS A 651 10.79 -32.16 -4.08
CA LYS A 651 11.20 -31.67 -5.43
C LYS A 651 10.83 -30.23 -5.83
N LYS A 652 11.84 -29.52 -6.38
CA LYS A 652 11.72 -28.25 -7.11
C LYS A 652 10.61 -28.36 -8.15
N SER A 653 9.78 -27.33 -8.28
CA SER A 653 8.95 -27.14 -9.47
C SER A 653 9.84 -27.22 -10.71
N SER A 654 9.35 -27.87 -11.77
CA SER A 654 9.91 -27.68 -13.10
C SER A 654 9.57 -26.28 -13.60
N ASP A 655 10.34 -25.78 -14.54
CA ASP A 655 10.19 -24.46 -15.18
C ASP A 655 8.97 -24.43 -16.14
N SER A 656 7.90 -25.19 -15.88
CA SER A 656 6.72 -25.25 -16.76
C SER A 656 5.40 -25.40 -15.99
N CYS A 657 4.39 -24.65 -16.42
CA CYS A 657 3.03 -24.71 -15.87
C CYS A 657 2.41 -26.11 -16.04
N SER A 658 1.86 -26.68 -14.97
CA SER A 658 1.19 -28.00 -14.96
C SER A 658 -0.07 -27.98 -14.10
N ALA A 659 -0.79 -29.11 -14.06
CA ALA A 659 -2.01 -29.25 -13.27
C ALA A 659 -1.80 -28.82 -11.80
N ALA A 660 -2.70 -27.96 -11.32
CA ALA A 660 -2.63 -27.36 -10.00
C ALA A 660 -3.89 -27.72 -9.18
N GLU A 661 -3.72 -28.05 -7.89
CA GLU A 661 -4.81 -28.32 -6.94
C GLU A 661 -4.60 -27.43 -5.71
N MET A 662 -5.60 -26.63 -5.35
CA MET A 662 -5.65 -25.94 -4.07
C MET A 662 -6.93 -26.35 -3.35
N SER A 663 -6.80 -26.98 -2.20
CA SER A 663 -7.94 -27.41 -1.38
C SER A 663 -7.84 -26.91 0.05
N ILE A 664 -8.94 -26.37 0.55
CA ILE A 664 -9.23 -26.35 1.99
C ILE A 664 -9.74 -27.76 2.29
N THR A 665 -8.90 -28.59 2.90
CA THR A 665 -9.26 -29.97 3.22
C THR A 665 -10.09 -30.08 4.51
N LYS A 666 -10.02 -29.04 5.36
CA LYS A 666 -10.80 -28.93 6.58
C LYS A 666 -10.90 -27.48 7.03
N LEU A 667 -12.12 -27.05 7.37
CA LEU A 667 -12.42 -25.81 8.07
C LEU A 667 -13.36 -26.12 9.23
N ASP A 668 -12.88 -25.91 10.46
CA ASP A 668 -13.68 -25.96 11.68
C ASP A 668 -13.69 -24.57 12.31
N VAL A 669 -14.88 -23.98 12.49
CA VAL A 669 -15.07 -22.76 13.28
C VAL A 669 -16.04 -23.09 14.39
N HIS A 670 -15.60 -22.97 15.63
CA HIS A 670 -16.38 -23.26 16.83
C HIS A 670 -16.26 -22.09 17.80
N CYS A 671 -17.26 -21.22 17.76
CA CYS A 671 -17.42 -20.14 18.72
C CYS A 671 -18.29 -20.64 19.88
N ASN A 672 -17.67 -21.02 21.00
CA ASN A 672 -18.40 -21.12 22.26
C ASN A 672 -18.67 -19.70 22.78
N ALA A 673 -19.54 -19.60 23.80
CA ALA A 673 -19.75 -18.43 24.66
C ALA A 673 -18.46 -17.94 25.37
N GLY A 674 -17.36 -17.71 24.64
CA GLY A 674 -16.01 -17.44 25.13
C GLY A 674 -15.87 -16.10 25.84
N HIS A 675 -16.93 -15.30 25.82
CA HIS A 675 -17.12 -14.10 26.61
C HIS A 675 -18.52 -14.08 27.28
N GLY A 676 -19.00 -15.24 27.74
CA GLY A 676 -20.13 -15.40 28.67
C GLY A 676 -21.55 -15.32 28.10
N GLY A 677 -21.76 -15.17 26.78
CA GLY A 677 -23.11 -15.04 26.20
C GLY A 677 -23.63 -16.32 25.53
N THR A 678 -24.92 -16.63 25.68
CA THR A 678 -25.58 -17.72 24.97
C THR A 678 -25.72 -17.35 23.50
N THR A 679 -25.24 -18.19 22.58
CA THR A 679 -25.60 -18.08 21.17
C THR A 679 -27.12 -18.19 21.04
N LYS A 680 -27.76 -17.22 20.37
CA LYS A 680 -29.05 -17.49 19.73
C LYS A 680 -28.76 -18.46 18.60
N ASP A 681 -29.00 -19.73 18.88
CA ASP A 681 -28.84 -20.87 17.99
C ASP A 681 -27.39 -21.20 17.59
N ASN A 682 -27.11 -22.50 17.49
CA ASN A 682 -25.84 -23.06 17.06
C ASN A 682 -25.60 -22.79 15.56
N TRP A 683 -25.39 -21.53 15.17
CA TRP A 683 -25.17 -21.12 13.78
C TRP A 683 -23.98 -21.85 13.13
N PHE A 684 -22.94 -22.18 13.92
CA PHE A 684 -21.75 -22.88 13.44
C PHE A 684 -21.69 -24.39 13.75
N GLU A 685 -22.71 -25.02 14.35
CA GLU A 685 -22.68 -26.48 14.46
C GLU A 685 -23.11 -27.14 13.14
N LYS A 686 -22.17 -27.26 12.18
CA LYS A 686 -22.07 -28.42 11.27
C LYS A 686 -20.83 -28.47 10.37
N GLN A 687 -20.10 -29.58 10.57
CA GLN A 687 -19.36 -30.45 9.63
C GLN A 687 -18.07 -29.95 8.98
N ASN A 688 -17.00 -30.75 9.11
CA ASN A 688 -15.77 -30.70 8.32
C ASN A 688 -16.09 -30.36 6.86
N GLN A 689 -15.79 -29.14 6.45
CA GLN A 689 -15.94 -28.74 5.07
C GLN A 689 -14.64 -28.95 4.32
N SER A 690 -14.74 -29.52 3.13
CA SER A 690 -13.64 -29.59 2.18
C SER A 690 -14.07 -28.92 0.88
N VAL A 691 -13.33 -27.89 0.48
CA VAL A 691 -13.49 -27.22 -0.81
C VAL A 691 -12.20 -27.46 -1.60
N THR A 692 -12.34 -28.00 -2.79
CA THR A 692 -11.22 -28.25 -3.71
C THR A 692 -11.41 -27.40 -4.94
N MET A 693 -10.35 -26.69 -5.30
CA MET A 693 -10.15 -26.14 -6.62
C MET A 693 -9.04 -26.94 -7.30
N SER A 694 -9.28 -27.47 -8.48
CA SER A 694 -8.29 -28.25 -9.23
C SER A 694 -8.38 -27.97 -10.70
N CYS A 695 -7.23 -27.79 -11.34
CA CYS A 695 -7.08 -27.54 -12.76
C CYS A 695 -6.31 -28.68 -13.42
N ASP A 696 -6.88 -29.30 -14.45
CA ASP A 696 -6.23 -30.37 -15.23
C ASP A 696 -5.64 -29.81 -16.54
N ALA A 697 -4.38 -30.13 -16.83
CA ALA A 697 -3.69 -29.70 -18.06
C ALA A 697 -3.91 -30.66 -19.24
N GLN A 698 -4.52 -31.84 -19.06
CA GLN A 698 -4.59 -32.88 -20.10
C GLN A 698 -5.74 -32.73 -21.12
N SER A 699 -6.74 -31.90 -20.86
CA SER A 699 -7.94 -31.76 -21.72
C SER A 699 -8.37 -30.32 -22.01
N GLY A 700 -7.45 -29.36 -21.85
CA GLY A 700 -7.79 -27.95 -21.68
C GLY A 700 -7.89 -27.65 -20.18
N TRP A 701 -7.44 -26.47 -19.76
CA TRP A 701 -7.42 -26.03 -18.36
C TRP A 701 -8.85 -25.91 -17.81
N ASP A 702 -9.45 -27.02 -17.40
CA ASP A 702 -10.75 -27.03 -16.73
C ASP A 702 -10.52 -26.99 -15.22
N CYS A 703 -10.92 -25.88 -14.58
CA CYS A 703 -10.84 -25.71 -13.14
C CYS A 703 -12.24 -25.87 -12.52
N GLU A 704 -12.45 -26.91 -11.71
CA GLU A 704 -13.66 -27.00 -10.87
C GLU A 704 -13.53 -26.05 -9.68
N MET A 705 -14.50 -25.15 -9.49
CA MET A 705 -14.56 -24.25 -8.34
C MET A 705 -15.75 -24.64 -7.46
N ALA A 706 -15.47 -25.06 -6.22
CA ALA A 706 -16.51 -25.23 -5.20
C ALA A 706 -16.63 -23.96 -4.35
N SER A 707 -17.85 -23.47 -4.13
CA SER A 707 -18.08 -22.36 -3.20
C SER A 707 -18.05 -22.88 -1.77
N VAL A 708 -17.28 -22.25 -0.90
CA VAL A 708 -17.60 -22.20 0.53
C VAL A 708 -18.93 -21.41 0.65
N TRP A 709 -19.76 -21.67 1.67
CA TRP A 709 -21.08 -21.06 1.88
C TRP A 709 -21.20 -19.55 1.57
N ASP A 710 -22.44 -19.06 1.44
CA ASP A 710 -22.71 -17.62 1.31
C ASP A 710 -22.03 -16.85 2.47
N THR A 711 -20.99 -16.09 2.14
CA THR A 711 -20.17 -15.34 3.10
C THR A 711 -20.95 -14.20 3.76
N LYS A 712 -22.18 -13.91 3.31
CA LYS A 712 -23.01 -12.82 3.82
C LYS A 712 -23.64 -13.09 5.19
N ASP A 713 -23.67 -14.35 5.63
CA ASP A 713 -24.25 -14.74 6.91
C ASP A 713 -23.24 -14.55 8.07
N HIS A 714 -23.21 -13.35 8.64
CA HIS A 714 -22.51 -13.07 9.90
C HIS A 714 -23.50 -13.09 11.06
N GLY A 715 -23.25 -13.93 12.07
CA GLY A 715 -24.06 -13.92 13.29
C GLY A 715 -23.67 -12.75 14.20
N GLU A 716 -24.65 -11.98 14.68
CA GLU A 716 -24.40 -11.09 15.83
C GLU A 716 -24.13 -11.92 17.08
N PHE A 717 -22.97 -11.73 17.70
CA PHE A 717 -22.65 -12.39 18.97
C PHE A 717 -23.23 -11.55 20.12
N GLU A 718 -24.07 -12.16 20.96
CA GLU A 718 -24.38 -11.59 22.27
C GLU A 718 -23.14 -11.73 23.15
N VAL A 719 -22.35 -10.65 23.26
CA VAL A 719 -21.17 -10.58 24.13
C VAL A 719 -21.59 -9.97 25.47
N THR A 720 -21.19 -10.57 26.59
CA THR A 720 -21.47 -9.97 27.92
C THR A 720 -20.72 -8.66 28.09
N ASP A 721 -21.14 -7.81 29.04
CA ASP A 721 -20.43 -6.57 29.37
C ASP A 721 -18.96 -6.82 29.76
N GLU A 722 -18.69 -7.91 30.49
CA GLU A 722 -17.32 -8.33 30.84
C GLU A 722 -16.52 -8.74 29.60
N GLY A 723 -17.19 -9.39 28.64
CA GLY A 723 -16.65 -9.73 27.33
C GLY A 723 -16.30 -8.53 26.47
N LEU A 724 -17.22 -7.58 26.36
CA LEU A 724 -17.04 -6.33 25.63
C LEU A 724 -15.88 -5.52 26.21
N ALA A 725 -15.72 -5.53 27.53
CA ALA A 725 -14.59 -4.88 28.21
C ALA A 725 -13.24 -5.58 27.95
N ALA A 726 -13.25 -6.88 27.61
CA ALA A 726 -12.05 -7.66 27.34
C ALA A 726 -11.55 -7.56 25.89
N LEU A 727 -12.41 -7.16 24.94
CA LEU A 727 -12.03 -7.00 23.54
C LEU A 727 -11.00 -5.88 23.36
N PRO A 728 -9.96 -6.09 22.53
CA PRO A 728 -8.95 -5.07 22.30
C PRO A 728 -9.53 -3.92 21.47
N ARG A 729 -9.35 -2.71 21.97
CA ARG A 729 -9.64 -1.48 21.22
C ARG A 729 -8.46 -1.15 20.30
N ASN A 730 -8.75 -0.59 19.13
CA ASN A 730 -7.72 -0.06 18.26
C ASN A 730 -7.05 1.15 18.88
N ARG A 731 -5.78 1.35 18.50
CA ARG A 731 -4.91 2.36 19.08
C ARG A 731 -4.09 3.05 18.01
N TYR A 732 -3.63 4.25 18.32
CA TYR A 732 -2.66 4.98 17.55
C TYR A 732 -1.37 5.15 18.35
N PHE A 733 -0.22 4.96 17.69
CA PHE A 733 1.09 4.88 18.34
C PHE A 733 2.04 5.95 17.83
N GLY A 734 2.88 6.47 18.73
CA GLY A 734 4.05 7.28 18.41
C GLY A 734 5.23 6.88 19.28
N PHE A 735 6.28 6.31 18.70
CA PHE A 735 7.35 5.70 19.49
C PHE A 735 8.74 5.82 18.87
N PHE A 736 9.76 5.70 19.72
CA PHE A 736 11.14 5.56 19.29
C PHE A 736 11.34 4.18 18.67
N SER A 737 11.61 4.07 17.38
CA SER A 737 11.80 2.79 16.71
C SER A 737 13.27 2.40 16.62
N TYR A 738 14.17 3.29 16.20
CA TYR A 738 15.58 2.93 15.96
C TYR A 738 16.54 4.09 16.23
N GLY A 739 17.73 3.79 16.78
CA GLY A 739 18.81 4.76 17.01
C GLY A 739 19.41 4.68 18.42
N GLY A 740 20.27 5.63 18.76
CA GLY A 740 20.97 5.66 20.05
C GLY A 740 21.98 4.52 20.21
N THR A 741 22.27 4.12 21.45
CA THR A 741 23.29 3.08 21.74
C THR A 741 22.72 1.69 21.99
N GLU A 742 21.44 1.59 22.38
CA GLU A 742 20.81 0.33 22.79
C GLU A 742 19.84 -0.21 21.73
N ARG A 743 19.32 0.63 20.82
CA ARG A 743 18.30 0.27 19.82
C ARG A 743 18.82 0.36 18.40
N VAL A 744 19.94 -0.32 18.17
CA VAL A 744 20.61 -0.46 16.88
C VAL A 744 21.01 -1.92 16.66
N PHE A 745 21.15 -2.33 15.39
CA PHE A 745 21.61 -3.67 15.01
C PHE A 745 22.13 -3.70 13.57
N ASP A 746 23.02 -4.66 13.33
CA ASP A 746 23.82 -4.89 12.12
C ASP A 746 24.18 -6.39 11.91
N SER A 747 23.77 -7.27 12.81
CA SER A 747 24.01 -8.72 12.77
C SER A 747 22.79 -9.47 13.30
N LYS A 748 22.76 -10.80 13.13
CA LYS A 748 21.69 -11.63 13.71
C LYS A 748 21.67 -11.55 15.25
N GLU A 749 22.85 -11.51 15.87
CA GLU A 749 23.00 -11.43 17.32
C GLU A 749 22.51 -10.08 17.86
N SER A 750 22.90 -8.97 17.22
CA SER A 750 22.44 -7.63 17.62
C SER A 750 20.96 -7.43 17.31
N ALA A 751 20.43 -8.02 16.23
CA ALA A 751 19.00 -7.99 15.91
C ALA A 751 18.15 -8.78 16.93
N LEU A 752 18.63 -9.94 17.38
CA LEU A 752 18.00 -10.69 18.48
C LEU A 752 17.99 -9.89 19.79
N ALA A 753 19.09 -9.21 20.11
CA ALA A 753 19.16 -8.33 21.29
C ALA A 753 18.18 -7.14 21.18
N TYR A 754 18.11 -6.50 20.01
CA TYR A 754 17.17 -5.43 19.72
C TYR A 754 15.71 -5.88 19.86
N ASP A 755 15.37 -7.07 19.35
CA ASP A 755 14.01 -7.64 19.48
C ASP A 755 13.63 -7.91 20.95
N GLY A 756 14.62 -8.26 21.78
CA GLY A 756 14.46 -8.33 23.24
C GLY A 756 14.08 -7.00 23.90
N LEU A 757 14.34 -5.86 23.24
CA LEU A 757 14.00 -4.51 23.69
C LEU A 757 12.72 -3.94 23.04
N ARG A 758 11.98 -4.75 22.27
CA ARG A 758 10.75 -4.30 21.60
C ARG A 758 9.75 -3.67 22.58
N LEU A 759 9.16 -2.56 22.16
CA LEU A 759 8.20 -1.81 22.98
C LEU A 759 6.85 -2.54 23.05
N THR A 760 6.04 -2.16 24.04
CA THR A 760 4.66 -2.66 24.19
C THR A 760 3.75 -1.59 24.79
N ASP A 761 2.46 -1.70 24.52
CA ASP A 761 1.38 -0.91 25.14
C ASP A 761 0.96 -1.46 26.50
N ARG A 762 1.03 -2.79 26.67
CA ARG A 762 0.63 -3.51 27.90
C ARG A 762 1.60 -4.67 28.14
N SER A 763 1.86 -5.01 29.40
CA SER A 763 2.74 -6.14 29.74
C SER A 763 2.29 -6.86 31.01
N THR A 764 2.09 -8.17 30.89
CA THR A 764 1.97 -9.13 32.00
C THR A 764 3.31 -9.87 32.17
N TYR A 765 4.38 -9.18 32.59
CA TYR A 765 5.75 -9.75 32.60
C TYR A 765 6.28 -10.24 33.97
N SER A 766 7.17 -11.23 33.94
CA SER A 766 7.91 -11.86 35.06
C SER A 766 9.43 -11.58 34.97
N PRO A 767 10.16 -11.31 36.09
CA PRO A 767 11.21 -10.29 36.18
C PRO A 767 12.64 -10.59 35.70
N SER A 768 12.91 -11.56 34.82
CA SER A 768 14.28 -12.13 34.71
C SER A 768 15.27 -11.57 33.66
N GLU A 769 14.96 -10.64 32.72
CA GLU A 769 15.96 -9.90 31.88
C GLU A 769 15.33 -8.84 30.93
N PRO A 770 16.06 -8.25 29.94
CA PRO A 770 16.82 -6.99 29.93
C PRO A 770 15.99 -5.67 29.85
N CYS A 771 14.66 -5.75 29.74
CA CYS A 771 13.78 -4.59 29.78
C CYS A 771 13.42 -4.25 31.22
N THR A 772 14.11 -3.28 31.84
CA THR A 772 13.62 -2.74 33.12
C THR A 772 12.26 -2.10 32.88
N ARG A 773 11.24 -2.56 33.62
CA ARG A 773 9.79 -2.30 33.46
C ARG A 773 9.38 -0.91 32.96
N GLU A 774 10.11 0.15 33.28
CA GLU A 774 9.82 1.54 32.88
C GLU A 774 10.29 1.91 31.46
N LYS A 775 11.27 1.20 30.88
CA LYS A 775 11.92 1.59 29.61
C LYS A 775 11.29 1.01 28.34
N CYS A 776 10.45 -0.03 28.44
CA CYS A 776 9.91 -0.72 27.27
C CYS A 776 8.37 -0.65 27.17
N ILE A 777 7.74 0.10 28.08
CA ILE A 777 6.29 0.33 28.09
C ILE A 777 6.04 1.73 27.55
N LEU A 778 5.16 1.83 26.56
CA LEU A 778 4.69 3.11 26.03
C LEU A 778 3.81 3.83 27.05
N THR A 779 3.85 5.14 27.04
CA THR A 779 2.97 5.95 27.91
C THR A 779 1.56 5.99 27.35
N ASP A 780 0.57 5.55 28.13
CA ASP A 780 -0.85 5.74 27.79
C ASP A 780 -1.24 7.21 27.98
N VAL A 781 -1.41 7.93 26.87
CA VAL A 781 -1.85 9.33 26.87
C VAL A 781 -3.34 9.48 26.55
N THR A 782 -4.10 8.38 26.59
CA THR A 782 -5.54 8.38 26.39
C THR A 782 -6.23 9.24 27.45
N ILE A 783 -7.04 10.21 27.00
CA ILE A 783 -7.80 11.10 27.87
C ILE A 783 -9.09 10.37 28.28
N PRO A 784 -9.36 10.18 29.58
CA PRO A 784 -10.59 9.53 30.01
C PRO A 784 -11.79 10.46 29.78
N GLU A 785 -12.97 9.88 29.54
CA GLU A 785 -14.20 10.64 29.26
C GLU A 785 -14.50 11.71 30.32
N SER A 786 -14.18 11.43 31.59
CA SER A 786 -14.38 12.34 32.72
C SER A 786 -13.53 13.62 32.69
N ASP A 787 -12.45 13.64 31.90
CA ASP A 787 -11.56 14.80 31.78
C ASP A 787 -11.92 15.71 30.60
N PHE A 788 -12.93 15.34 29.79
CA PHE A 788 -13.44 16.21 28.75
C PHE A 788 -14.43 17.24 29.29
N SER A 789 -14.48 18.39 28.63
CA SER A 789 -15.47 19.44 28.84
C SER A 789 -16.13 19.78 27.51
N THR A 790 -17.30 20.42 27.59
CA THR A 790 -18.02 20.91 26.40
C THR A 790 -18.17 22.42 26.47
N THR A 791 -18.14 23.06 25.31
CA THR A 791 -18.43 24.49 25.14
C THR A 791 -19.24 24.68 23.86
N THR A 792 -19.75 25.88 23.62
CA THR A 792 -20.46 26.21 22.38
C THR A 792 -19.62 27.20 21.57
N ILE A 793 -19.31 26.84 20.32
CA ILE A 793 -18.62 27.69 19.35
C ILE A 793 -19.49 27.74 18.10
N ASP A 794 -19.84 28.94 17.64
CA ASP A 794 -20.69 29.17 16.47
C ASP A 794 -22.00 28.35 16.48
N GLY A 795 -22.62 28.23 17.66
CA GLY A 795 -23.86 27.48 17.87
C GLY A 795 -23.72 25.96 17.87
N LYS A 796 -22.50 25.42 17.72
CA LYS A 796 -22.20 23.98 17.79
C LYS A 796 -21.56 23.63 19.13
N THR A 797 -22.00 22.52 19.72
CA THR A 797 -21.35 21.95 20.90
C THR A 797 -20.01 21.34 20.49
N VAL A 798 -18.94 21.83 21.10
CA VAL A 798 -17.57 21.38 20.87
C VAL A 798 -17.07 20.69 22.13
N ARG A 799 -16.57 19.47 21.96
CA ARG A 799 -15.89 18.70 23.01
C ARG A 799 -14.40 19.03 23.00
N TYR A 800 -13.83 19.30 24.17
CA TYR A 800 -12.42 19.66 24.32
C TYR A 800 -11.82 19.13 25.62
N VAL A 801 -10.50 19.10 25.69
CA VAL A 801 -9.70 18.76 26.88
C VAL A 801 -9.18 20.07 27.50
N PRO A 802 -9.54 20.39 28.76
CA PRO A 802 -8.96 21.52 29.48
C PRO A 802 -7.43 21.40 29.57
N ALA A 803 -6.73 22.53 29.52
CA ALA A 803 -5.26 22.54 29.45
C ALA A 803 -4.57 21.87 30.66
N ASP A 804 -5.19 21.90 31.83
CA ASP A 804 -4.72 21.26 33.07
C ASP A 804 -4.99 19.74 33.11
N LYS A 805 -5.73 19.21 32.13
CA LYS A 805 -6.11 17.80 31.99
C LYS A 805 -5.36 17.06 30.89
N LEU A 806 -4.44 17.72 30.20
CA LEU A 806 -3.61 17.10 29.17
C LEU A 806 -2.70 16.03 29.80
N LYS A 807 -2.65 14.86 29.16
CA LYS A 807 -1.66 13.81 29.45
C LYS A 807 -0.52 13.91 28.44
N LYS A 808 0.71 13.70 28.91
CA LYS A 808 1.93 13.82 28.12
C LYS A 808 2.89 12.69 28.46
N ALA A 809 3.52 12.11 27.44
CA ALA A 809 4.69 11.26 27.61
C ALA A 809 5.97 12.09 27.78
N ASP A 810 7.01 11.45 28.30
CA ASP A 810 8.36 12.03 28.30
C ASP A 810 8.89 12.10 26.85
N PRO A 811 9.30 13.28 26.34
CA PRO A 811 9.90 13.44 25.02
C PRO A 811 11.16 12.58 24.76
N LEU A 812 11.87 12.17 25.80
CA LEU A 812 13.03 11.28 25.72
C LEU A 812 12.68 9.84 26.11
N GLY A 813 11.41 9.59 26.43
CA GLY A 813 10.89 8.28 26.76
C GLY A 813 10.64 7.38 25.55
N PRO A 814 10.17 6.16 25.81
CA PRO A 814 9.93 5.13 24.78
C PRO A 814 8.91 5.56 23.71
N GLY A 815 7.97 6.41 24.10
CA GLY A 815 6.88 6.90 23.26
C GLY A 815 5.54 6.86 23.98
N TRP A 816 4.48 6.93 23.20
CA TRP A 816 3.10 7.06 23.65
C TRP A 816 2.14 6.28 22.76
N PHE A 817 0.93 6.04 23.28
CA PHE A 817 -0.20 5.58 22.50
C PHE A 817 -1.51 6.21 22.98
N ILE A 818 -2.48 6.26 22.07
CA ILE A 818 -3.87 6.65 22.33
C ILE A 818 -4.77 5.47 21.98
N GLU A 819 -5.62 5.06 22.92
CA GLU A 819 -6.67 4.07 22.69
C GLU A 819 -7.97 4.76 22.30
N TYR A 820 -8.65 4.24 21.27
CA TYR A 820 -9.89 4.82 20.81
C TYR A 820 -11.06 4.54 21.77
N ALA A 821 -11.91 5.56 21.93
CA ALA A 821 -13.03 5.54 22.87
C ALA A 821 -14.20 4.67 22.40
N SER A 822 -14.36 4.44 21.09
CA SER A 822 -15.28 3.42 20.58
C SER A 822 -14.54 2.10 20.35
N LEU A 823 -15.22 0.98 20.59
CA LEU A 823 -14.69 -0.36 20.33
C LEU A 823 -14.43 -0.57 18.83
N ASP A 824 -15.34 -0.06 17.99
CA ASP A 824 -15.34 -0.31 16.55
C ASP A 824 -14.54 0.72 15.75
N GLU A 825 -14.04 1.77 16.41
CA GLU A 825 -13.22 2.79 15.76
C GLU A 825 -11.90 2.20 15.28
N LYS A 826 -11.55 2.45 14.01
CA LYS A 826 -10.36 1.93 13.35
C LYS A 826 -9.60 3.06 12.66
N THR A 827 -8.27 2.95 12.59
CA THR A 827 -7.45 3.91 11.85
C THR A 827 -7.71 3.75 10.35
N ALA A 828 -8.15 4.82 9.69
CA ALA A 828 -8.67 4.74 8.31
C ALA A 828 -7.57 4.79 7.25
N ALA A 829 -6.49 5.53 7.51
CA ALA A 829 -5.35 5.68 6.62
C ALA A 829 -4.07 5.99 7.41
N GLY A 830 -2.95 6.17 6.72
CA GLY A 830 -1.71 6.63 7.36
C GLY A 830 -1.80 8.08 7.85
N SER A 831 -0.70 8.58 8.38
CA SER A 831 -0.61 9.89 9.03
C SER A 831 0.33 10.87 8.35
N SER A 832 0.07 12.17 8.51
CA SER A 832 1.04 13.21 8.16
C SER A 832 1.76 13.70 9.40
N ILE A 833 3.04 14.06 9.25
CA ILE A 833 3.82 14.71 10.29
C ILE A 833 4.26 16.06 9.75
N LEU A 834 3.82 17.14 10.38
CA LEU A 834 4.14 18.50 9.93
C LEU A 834 4.24 19.44 11.14
N VAL A 835 5.38 20.14 11.25
CA VAL A 835 5.69 21.09 12.32
C VAL A 835 5.48 20.53 13.74
N GLY A 836 6.00 19.31 13.99
CA GLY A 836 5.88 18.63 15.28
C GLY A 836 4.48 18.08 15.60
N THR A 837 3.53 18.17 14.67
CA THR A 837 2.18 17.62 14.83
C THR A 837 2.04 16.36 13.97
N VAL A 838 1.59 15.28 14.59
CA VAL A 838 1.13 14.08 13.90
C VAL A 838 -0.38 14.18 13.75
N PHE A 839 -0.88 13.98 12.55
CA PHE A 839 -2.29 14.08 12.22
C PHE A 839 -2.74 12.85 11.44
N TRP A 840 -3.87 12.26 11.84
CA TRP A 840 -4.36 11.02 11.22
C TRP A 840 -5.88 10.90 11.21
N PRO A 841 -6.44 10.14 10.26
CA PRO A 841 -7.86 9.86 10.20
C PRO A 841 -8.23 8.52 10.84
N SER A 842 -9.46 8.43 11.33
CA SER A 842 -10.12 7.19 11.77
C SER A 842 -11.57 7.15 11.33
N LEU A 843 -12.16 5.97 11.32
CA LEU A 843 -13.56 5.72 10.99
C LEU A 843 -14.25 5.01 12.15
N VAL A 844 -15.47 5.43 12.45
CA VAL A 844 -16.41 4.70 13.30
C VAL A 844 -17.60 4.28 12.44
N PRO A 845 -17.91 2.96 12.33
CA PRO A 845 -19.07 2.50 11.59
C PRO A 845 -20.39 2.91 12.29
N PRO A 846 -21.53 2.91 11.57
CA PRO A 846 -22.83 3.33 12.10
C PRO A 846 -23.38 2.40 13.20
N GLU A 847 -24.16 2.97 14.10
CA GLU A 847 -25.00 2.24 15.06
C GLU A 847 -26.29 1.70 14.37
N GLY A 848 -26.19 0.83 13.35
CA GLY A 848 -27.35 0.17 12.71
C GLY A 848 -27.02 -0.67 11.47
N GLU A 849 -27.98 -1.48 10.98
CA GLU A 849 -27.87 -2.19 9.68
C GLU A 849 -27.98 -1.19 8.52
N GLN A 850 -27.11 -1.34 7.50
CA GLN A 850 -27.16 -0.54 6.27
C GLN A 850 -27.32 -1.43 5.04
N GLU A 851 -28.07 -0.93 4.05
CA GLU A 851 -28.07 -1.52 2.71
C GLU A 851 -26.76 -1.19 1.99
N ALA A 852 -26.09 -2.22 1.46
CA ALA A 852 -24.76 -2.14 0.86
C ALA A 852 -24.64 -1.19 -0.35
N CYS A 853 -25.76 -0.76 -0.95
CA CYS A 853 -25.78 0.02 -2.20
C CYS A 853 -26.82 1.17 -2.22
N GLY A 854 -27.22 1.71 -1.06
CA GLY A 854 -28.12 2.87 -1.04
C GLY A 854 -27.42 4.17 -1.49
N PRO A 855 -28.11 5.11 -2.16
CA PRO A 855 -27.55 6.40 -2.61
C PRO A 855 -27.12 7.34 -1.47
N ALA A 856 -27.21 6.88 -0.22
CA ALA A 856 -26.74 7.56 0.95
C ALA A 856 -26.20 6.53 1.95
N LEU A 857 -24.90 6.24 1.87
CA LEU A 857 -24.14 5.59 2.95
C LEU A 857 -24.18 6.53 4.18
N THR A 858 -25.25 6.49 4.97
CA THR A 858 -25.51 7.45 6.05
C THR A 858 -25.30 6.84 7.42
N GLY A 859 -24.16 7.18 8.04
CA GLY A 859 -23.95 6.97 9.47
C GLY A 859 -22.48 6.75 9.88
N ASP A 860 -21.59 6.52 8.92
CA ASP A 860 -20.13 6.49 9.16
C ASP A 860 -19.64 7.84 9.71
N ILE A 861 -18.86 7.80 10.79
CA ILE A 861 -18.24 8.98 11.40
C ILE A 861 -16.74 8.94 11.15
N GLY A 862 -16.24 9.85 10.33
CA GLY A 862 -14.82 10.11 10.18
C GLY A 862 -14.33 11.03 11.31
N ARG A 863 -13.19 10.70 11.91
CA ARG A 863 -12.51 11.59 12.86
C ARG A 863 -11.11 11.95 12.40
N SER A 864 -10.77 13.22 12.57
CA SER A 864 -9.44 13.76 12.36
C SER A 864 -8.78 14.04 13.70
N TRP A 865 -7.70 13.34 13.99
CA TRP A 865 -6.95 13.39 15.24
C TRP A 865 -5.67 14.22 15.08
N GLN A 866 -5.21 14.81 16.19
CA GLN A 866 -3.92 15.49 16.27
C GLN A 866 -3.21 15.18 17.59
N ALA A 867 -1.89 15.09 17.53
CA ALA A 867 -1.03 14.95 18.69
C ALA A 867 0.37 15.54 18.43
N ASP A 868 1.00 16.02 19.49
CA ASP A 868 2.43 16.32 19.54
C ASP A 868 3.24 15.04 19.29
N TYR A 869 4.17 15.08 18.35
CA TYR A 869 4.89 13.88 17.91
C TYR A 869 5.75 13.26 19.02
N LEU A 870 6.23 14.03 20.00
CA LEU A 870 7.07 13.54 21.09
C LEU A 870 6.26 13.06 22.29
N THR A 871 5.26 13.85 22.69
CA THR A 871 4.53 13.68 23.95
C THR A 871 3.16 13.04 23.79
N GLY A 872 2.61 13.01 22.58
CA GLY A 872 1.27 12.50 22.30
C GLY A 872 0.13 13.41 22.76
N ALA A 873 0.45 14.60 23.28
CA ALA A 873 -0.53 15.55 23.78
C ALA A 873 -1.26 16.23 22.62
N PRO A 874 -2.59 16.44 22.69
CA PRO A 874 -3.33 17.13 21.63
C PRO A 874 -3.21 18.66 21.75
N ASP A 875 -2.00 19.24 21.73
CA ASP A 875 -1.80 20.66 22.04
C ASP A 875 -1.00 21.47 21.00
N THR A 876 -0.76 20.92 19.81
CA THR A 876 0.09 21.53 18.79
C THR A 876 -0.67 22.17 17.63
N ALA A 877 -1.81 21.61 17.20
CA ALA A 877 -2.54 22.15 16.05
C ALA A 877 -3.35 23.43 16.38
N GLU A 878 -3.04 24.54 15.70
CA GLU A 878 -3.73 25.84 15.89
C GLU A 878 -5.25 25.75 15.68
N SER A 879 -5.69 25.04 14.64
CA SER A 879 -7.11 24.86 14.29
C SER A 879 -7.90 24.00 15.29
N PHE A 880 -7.23 23.34 16.23
CA PHE A 880 -7.84 22.53 17.29
C PHE A 880 -7.79 23.25 18.64
N ARG A 881 -7.14 24.41 18.72
CA ARG A 881 -7.06 25.19 19.94
C ARG A 881 -8.30 26.05 20.14
N ILE A 882 -8.82 26.05 21.36
CA ILE A 882 -9.87 26.96 21.80
C ILE A 882 -9.41 27.73 23.05
N PRO A 883 -10.08 28.82 23.47
CA PRO A 883 -9.64 29.58 24.64
C PRO A 883 -9.53 28.77 25.93
N GLN A 884 -10.36 27.73 26.08
CA GLN A 884 -10.48 26.90 27.28
C GLN A 884 -9.59 25.65 27.27
N GLY A 885 -8.94 25.30 26.15
CA GLY A 885 -8.21 24.05 26.01
C GLY A 885 -8.06 23.62 24.55
N TYR A 886 -8.10 22.31 24.32
CA TYR A 886 -7.79 21.73 23.02
C TYR A 886 -8.79 20.67 22.59
N ILE A 887 -9.20 20.71 21.33
CA ILE A 887 -9.96 19.64 20.69
C ILE A 887 -8.98 18.51 20.38
N GLN A 888 -9.27 17.29 20.82
CA GLN A 888 -8.42 16.14 20.53
C GLN A 888 -8.68 15.56 19.14
N ALA A 889 -9.95 15.46 18.77
CA ALA A 889 -10.38 14.99 17.46
C ALA A 889 -11.63 15.75 17.00
N LYS A 890 -11.71 16.06 15.70
CA LYS A 890 -12.90 16.62 15.06
C LYS A 890 -13.64 15.51 14.32
N SER A 891 -14.95 15.42 14.50
CA SER A 891 -15.79 14.42 13.85
C SER A 891 -16.63 15.01 12.73
N ARG A 892 -16.88 14.22 11.68
CA ARG A 892 -17.78 14.55 10.59
C ARG A 892 -18.42 13.28 10.02
N ALA A 893 -19.59 13.41 9.43
CA ALA A 893 -20.18 12.32 8.66
C ALA A 893 -19.38 12.13 7.36
N VAL A 894 -19.14 10.88 6.97
CA VAL A 894 -18.40 10.53 5.76
C VAL A 894 -19.14 9.42 5.01
N ALA A 895 -18.98 9.36 3.69
CA ALA A 895 -19.54 8.27 2.87
C ALA A 895 -18.54 7.13 2.64
N ALA A 896 -17.26 7.38 2.92
CA ALA A 896 -16.16 6.43 2.76
C ALA A 896 -15.09 6.68 3.84
N PRO A 897 -14.21 5.69 4.12
CA PRO A 897 -13.05 5.89 4.97
C PRO A 897 -12.24 7.12 4.54
N PRO A 898 -11.94 8.08 5.43
CA PRO A 898 -11.15 9.23 5.06
C PRO A 898 -9.73 8.83 4.62
N PRO A 899 -9.20 9.40 3.52
CA PRO A 899 -7.86 9.12 3.03
C PRO A 899 -6.79 9.73 3.94
N GLU A 900 -5.53 9.34 3.72
CA GLU A 900 -4.40 9.93 4.44
C GLU A 900 -4.33 11.44 4.13
N PRO A 901 -4.21 12.30 5.15
CA PRO A 901 -4.16 13.73 4.96
C PRO A 901 -2.95 14.19 4.12
N ALA A 902 -3.16 15.19 3.27
CA ALA A 902 -2.10 15.78 2.46
C ALA A 902 -1.52 17.01 3.15
N SER A 903 -0.19 17.09 3.24
CA SER A 903 0.49 18.27 3.80
C SER A 903 0.49 19.44 2.80
N VAL A 904 0.19 20.65 3.27
CA VAL A 904 0.15 21.86 2.44
C VAL A 904 0.88 23.00 3.12
N ILE A 905 1.79 23.63 2.38
CA ILE A 905 2.49 24.84 2.79
C ILE A 905 1.95 25.98 1.92
N SER A 906 1.34 26.98 2.56
CA SER A 906 0.77 28.16 1.88
C SER A 906 1.60 29.40 2.18
N LEU A 907 1.93 30.16 1.13
CA LEU A 907 2.62 31.45 1.22
C LEU A 907 1.63 32.59 0.93
N SER A 908 1.46 33.50 1.87
CA SER A 908 0.63 34.70 1.67
C SER A 908 1.38 35.78 0.88
N LYS A 909 0.62 36.70 0.27
CA LYS A 909 1.18 37.88 -0.43
C LYS A 909 2.02 38.79 0.46
N THR A 910 1.85 38.72 1.78
CA THR A 910 2.62 39.50 2.77
C THR A 910 3.81 38.72 3.33
N GLY A 911 4.09 37.52 2.81
CA GLY A 911 5.19 36.65 3.24
C GLY A 911 4.86 35.69 4.39
N ALA A 912 3.72 35.81 5.07
CA ALA A 912 3.35 34.85 6.10
C ALA A 912 3.21 33.44 5.52
N VAL A 913 3.76 32.43 6.20
CA VAL A 913 3.70 31.01 5.84
C VAL A 913 2.67 30.33 6.74
N SER A 914 1.75 29.56 6.16
CA SER A 914 0.82 28.71 6.89
C SER A 914 1.13 27.25 6.56
N TYR A 915 1.34 26.46 7.61
CA TYR A 915 1.46 25.01 7.52
C TYR A 915 0.11 24.42 7.86
N GLY A 916 -0.45 23.67 6.93
CA GLY A 916 -1.75 23.05 7.09
C GLY A 916 -1.79 21.66 6.49
N ILE A 917 -2.92 21.01 6.72
CA ILE A 917 -3.24 19.72 6.15
C ILE A 917 -4.56 19.85 5.41
N ILE A 918 -4.67 19.21 4.27
CA ILE A 918 -5.93 19.04 3.55
C ILE A 918 -6.44 17.63 3.79
N VAL A 919 -7.71 17.57 4.20
CA VAL A 919 -8.49 16.34 4.28
C VAL A 919 -9.55 16.38 3.18
N THR A 920 -9.59 15.35 2.35
CA THR A 920 -10.55 15.20 1.26
C THR A 920 -11.53 14.09 1.61
N ASP A 921 -12.81 14.26 1.24
CA ASP A 921 -13.80 13.18 1.32
C ASP A 921 -14.57 13.10 -0.01
N PRO A 922 -14.96 11.90 -0.45
CA PRO A 922 -15.86 11.76 -1.59
C PRO A 922 -17.15 12.57 -1.38
N GLY A 923 -17.54 13.34 -2.39
CA GLY A 923 -18.77 14.14 -2.37
C GLY A 923 -18.74 15.38 -1.46
N ALA A 924 -17.62 15.73 -0.83
CA ALA A 924 -17.49 16.92 0.02
C ALA A 924 -16.30 17.82 -0.40
N PRO A 925 -16.37 19.15 -0.16
CA PRO A 925 -15.25 20.03 -0.44
C PRO A 925 -14.07 19.70 0.49
N PRO A 926 -12.82 19.84 0.02
CA PRO A 926 -11.64 19.64 0.86
C PRO A 926 -11.66 20.55 2.09
N VAL A 927 -11.36 19.99 3.25
CA VAL A 927 -11.24 20.72 4.52
C VAL A 927 -9.77 20.97 4.79
N ALA A 928 -9.39 22.24 4.92
CA ALA A 928 -8.04 22.64 5.31
C ALA A 928 -7.98 22.89 6.82
N GLU A 929 -7.06 22.19 7.49
CA GLU A 929 -6.77 22.37 8.92
C GLU A 929 -5.41 23.05 9.08
N THR A 930 -5.40 24.22 9.72
CA THR A 930 -4.15 24.94 10.02
C THR A 930 -3.46 24.29 11.22
N LEU A 931 -2.22 23.87 11.03
CA LEU A 931 -1.38 23.37 12.11
C LEU A 931 -0.61 24.51 12.77
N LYS A 932 0.02 25.38 11.97
CA LYS A 932 0.80 26.52 12.46
C LYS A 932 0.82 27.68 11.47
N THR A 933 0.76 28.92 11.97
CA THR A 933 0.92 30.13 11.16
C THR A 933 2.16 30.91 11.57
N GLN A 934 3.03 31.25 10.62
CA GLN A 934 4.21 32.09 10.82
C GLN A 934 4.06 33.44 10.11
N ARG A 935 4.20 34.54 10.85
CA ARG A 935 4.00 35.90 10.33
C ARG A 935 5.29 36.67 10.01
N ASP A 936 6.45 36.16 10.43
CA ASP A 936 7.75 36.79 10.20
C ASP A 936 8.70 35.81 9.50
N LEU A 937 9.06 36.10 8.25
CA LEU A 937 9.96 35.29 7.42
C LEU A 937 11.44 35.52 7.72
N THR A 938 11.78 36.59 8.45
CA THR A 938 13.16 37.10 8.47
C THR A 938 14.08 36.33 9.42
N SER A 939 13.55 35.45 10.27
CA SER A 939 14.36 34.73 11.25
C SER A 939 14.85 33.34 10.82
N GLU A 940 14.21 32.63 9.88
CA GLU A 940 14.43 31.17 9.77
C GLU A 940 14.23 30.57 8.37
N ILE A 941 14.99 31.00 7.34
CA ILE A 941 15.21 30.14 6.16
C ILE A 941 16.16 28.95 6.50
N TYR A 942 16.73 28.94 7.71
CA TYR A 942 17.40 27.79 8.30
C TYR A 942 16.59 27.24 9.47
N TRP A 943 15.57 26.42 9.18
CA TRP A 943 15.01 25.54 10.20
C TRP A 943 15.97 24.38 10.43
N LEU A 944 16.96 24.59 11.32
CA LEU A 944 17.47 23.52 12.16
C LEU A 944 16.66 23.64 13.46
N GLU A 945 15.82 22.67 13.79
CA GLU A 945 15.23 22.63 15.14
C GLU A 945 16.40 22.58 16.13
N VAL A 946 16.55 23.66 16.87
CA VAL A 946 17.68 23.81 17.79
C VAL A 946 17.30 23.09 19.08
N PRO A 947 18.12 22.15 19.61
CA PRO A 947 17.80 21.43 20.82
C PRO A 947 17.38 22.37 21.95
N ARG A 948 16.37 21.98 22.73
CA ARG A 948 15.79 22.81 23.81
C ARG A 948 16.85 23.32 24.80
N SER A 949 17.90 22.56 25.06
CA SER A 949 19.06 22.98 25.86
C SER A 949 19.78 24.19 25.25
N LEU A 950 19.95 24.24 23.93
CA LEU A 950 20.54 25.38 23.23
C LEU A 950 19.59 26.59 23.22
N HIS A 951 18.28 26.34 23.14
CA HIS A 951 17.27 27.39 23.27
C HIS A 951 17.28 28.00 24.69
N GLU A 952 17.32 27.18 25.73
CA GLU A 952 17.41 27.61 27.13
C GLU A 952 18.75 28.29 27.46
N CYS A 953 19.86 27.78 26.91
CA CYS A 953 21.18 28.41 26.95
C CYS A 953 21.15 29.83 26.34
N ARG A 954 20.49 30.00 25.19
CA ARG A 954 20.38 31.30 24.51
C ARG A 954 19.49 32.31 25.22
N HIS A 955 18.42 31.85 25.87
CA HIS A 955 17.36 32.75 26.33
C HIS A 955 17.17 32.85 27.84
N VAL A 956 17.63 31.86 28.61
CA VAL A 956 17.25 31.74 30.03
C VAL A 956 18.47 31.65 30.95
N ASN A 957 19.43 30.76 30.67
CA ASN A 957 20.55 30.54 31.57
C ASN A 957 21.82 30.13 30.83
N LYS A 958 22.82 31.01 30.83
CA LYS A 958 24.13 30.79 30.20
C LYS A 958 24.88 29.57 30.76
N ASN A 959 24.55 29.11 31.97
CA ASN A 959 25.18 27.93 32.56
C ASN A 959 24.62 26.60 32.03
N ALA A 960 23.59 26.62 31.18
CA ALA A 960 23.07 25.42 30.50
C ALA A 960 23.79 25.14 29.17
N CYS A 961 24.86 25.88 28.87
CA CYS A 961 25.62 25.79 27.62
C CYS A 961 26.83 24.83 27.69
N ASP A 962 27.10 24.22 28.84
CA ASP A 962 28.25 23.32 29.08
C ASP A 962 27.88 21.84 28.94
#